data_AF-A0A9X8E3N5-F1
#
_entry.id   AF-A0A9X8E3N5-F1
#
_cell.length_a   1.000
_cell.length_b   1.000
_cell.length_c   1.000
_cell.angle_alpha   90.00
_cell.angle_beta   90.00
_cell.angle_gamma   90.00
#
_symmetry.space_group_name_H-M   'P 1'
#
loop_
_entity.id
_entity.type
_entity.pdbx_description
1 polymer ?
#
loop_
_entity_poly.entity_id
_entity_poly.type
_entity_poly.pdbx_seq_one_letter_code
_entity_poly.pdbx_strand_id
1 'polypeptide(L)'
;MKASVVAAAAVFGLTAYLTTACTMIAVGKKATVDGSTIVTHNDDAGSVTADLRLVVVPAKAHHDSINRSVYRLQGGYPRVVAADRSPQYAAKAGENESTPLGFIPQIEKTYSYIAQEYAIVNQVQLSIGESTCNARTTGWPTSIPGGRAMFGLGELTSVAMERCDSARCFVAAFIGWMYSSSTVLVLMNRFDSEALGITDRYGEVWVFHILAGPNGNGGAIWAAQRVPDNHVAVVANHFTISAMNLTDSDWFLASSNDNASHADFSFKAAYAKPPTVSPLLYTDGRTWRIYSTFARSQNVPATFGYMKDYPEYPFSVPVDELISLEAITTLLRDQYEDTEYDLTQGLAAGPFDSPLRYSGYTTGVHGGWMNPISVHRTLYSYAVQAKQPPHVTNTAKPAAMSDNEAPRHHPPTKVHIHEIDALLGVLWFGQSAPHGTVYLPFSCAQTSLPESFHDRAGYQGEFALGSAWWAFNLVNNWRTIRYNAISHDVNKFIATYQKEAFSLVQRRDSRDKDRRHGDLDALHNGFASRVVDARWTLAWKLISKYSDGYVTPDKEGPMKSLGYPAWWLNQTNYVQWTVNGQANVVIVDMAAGNNVQRRPIAAEAAIMNPLTKVIALRAGPQLQIFNMELRAKMKTHQMTEAVVFWRWITPNTIGLVTAGAVYHWSIEGDSPPQKQFDRHANLGPNTQIISYETSPDNQWLLLVGISAGEGGRIDGNMQLYSKDKKVSQVLQGHAGTFAHIKPPGRTDEAQVLCFAGTKDGAPLQLFIMEVGANAAGQSFRLPPQPIPFAADAVNDFPVSMIASPSDDIIYLITKLGYLFLFDIHSGKPVYRARVSQDTVFVTCLHSPTKGMLGITRRGQLLQFSINQQKLVPYVVGTLRDSQLALSLATRLNLPGAEELYFTEFNRLVGLNDVQGAARLAAVSPQGVLRTPQVIQRFQQMPQQPGQPLAVLQFFSVLLELGTLNKYESIELARPVLQQGRGQLLQKWLSEDKLECSEELGDMCAQSDITMALSVYLRANVPEKVINCFVQRGEFDKIVAYASKTNYRCDYTFMLQNLVRANPQGALDFAQKLAVAENGPLVDIASVVDIFMQVSRIQETTAFLLEALKANRPEDALLQTRLLEINLLGGSPQVADAILSNNMFSHYDRPRVAQLCEKSGLFQRALEHYTDLADLKRVVVNTHAINHEFIV
;
A
#
# COMPACT_ATOMS: atom_id res chain seq x y z
N MET A 1 50.13 -6.47 -33.49
CA MET A 1 50.50 -5.78 -32.23
C MET A 1 49.47 -4.70 -31.92
N LYS A 2 48.40 -5.08 -31.22
CA LYS A 2 47.34 -4.19 -30.72
C LYS A 2 46.97 -4.71 -29.33
N ALA A 3 47.64 -4.21 -28.30
CA ALA A 3 47.30 -4.41 -26.89
C ALA A 3 48.23 -3.52 -26.04
N SER A 4 47.85 -2.26 -25.80
CA SER A 4 48.44 -1.40 -24.72
C SER A 4 47.66 -0.09 -24.43
N VAL A 5 46.41 0.10 -24.90
CA VAL A 5 45.68 1.39 -24.67
C VAL A 5 44.34 1.21 -23.93
N VAL A 6 43.94 0.00 -23.53
CA VAL A 6 42.60 -0.22 -22.92
C VAL A 6 42.63 -0.34 -21.38
N ALA A 7 43.80 -0.35 -20.74
CA ALA A 7 43.89 -0.57 -19.28
C ALA A 7 43.82 0.71 -18.40
N ALA A 8 43.88 1.91 -18.97
CA ALA A 8 43.86 3.16 -18.17
C ALA A 8 42.46 3.81 -18.04
N ALA A 9 41.44 3.32 -18.76
CA ALA A 9 40.09 3.87 -18.74
C ALA A 9 39.11 3.16 -17.80
N ALA A 10 39.52 2.05 -17.15
CA ALA A 10 38.63 1.19 -16.36
C ALA A 10 38.87 1.24 -14.83
N VAL A 11 39.77 2.09 -14.34
CA VAL A 11 40.08 2.20 -12.88
C VAL A 11 39.84 3.62 -12.31
N PHE A 12 39.37 4.58 -13.11
CA PHE A 12 38.87 5.86 -12.57
C PHE A 12 37.41 5.75 -12.11
N GLY A 13 37.25 5.06 -10.97
CA GLY A 13 36.38 5.50 -9.89
C GLY A 13 34.89 5.26 -10.02
N LEU A 14 34.45 4.05 -9.67
CA LEU A 14 33.30 3.92 -8.77
C LEU A 14 33.64 4.68 -7.47
N THR A 15 33.40 5.98 -7.45
CA THR A 15 33.23 6.75 -6.21
C THR A 15 31.76 7.12 -6.19
N ALA A 16 30.99 6.44 -5.35
CA ALA A 16 29.60 6.81 -5.13
C ALA A 16 29.56 8.16 -4.40
N TYR A 17 28.69 9.03 -4.87
CA TYR A 17 28.45 10.35 -4.32
C TYR A 17 27.75 10.22 -2.96
N LEU A 18 28.30 10.84 -1.93
CA LEU A 18 27.58 11.12 -0.68
C LEU A 18 26.77 12.40 -0.91
N THR A 19 25.45 12.28 -0.86
CA THR A 19 24.47 13.33 -1.19
C THR A 19 24.27 14.29 0.00
N THR A 20 24.39 15.60 -0.25
CA THR A 20 24.05 16.69 0.68
C THR A 20 22.53 16.88 0.73
N ALA A 21 21.94 16.91 1.94
CA ALA A 21 20.49 16.74 2.12
C ALA A 21 19.76 18.00 2.61
N CYS A 22 20.20 19.20 2.22
CA CYS A 22 19.64 20.44 2.74
C CYS A 22 18.13 20.63 2.49
N THR A 23 17.43 21.35 3.38
CA THR A 23 16.00 21.71 3.23
C THR A 23 15.79 23.19 3.47
N MET A 24 15.05 23.84 2.56
CA MET A 24 14.64 25.24 2.66
C MET A 24 13.11 25.34 2.65
N ILE A 25 12.57 26.08 3.61
CA ILE A 25 11.15 26.42 3.72
C ILE A 25 11.01 27.93 3.62
N ALA A 26 10.06 28.38 2.80
CA ALA A 26 9.76 29.78 2.56
C ALA A 26 8.28 30.07 2.87
N VAL A 27 7.99 31.05 3.73
CA VAL A 27 6.64 31.35 4.22
C VAL A 27 6.30 32.81 4.01
N GLY A 28 5.17 33.08 3.34
CA GLY A 28 4.69 34.43 3.06
C GLY A 28 4.12 35.14 4.29
N LYS A 29 4.07 36.48 4.26
CA LYS A 29 3.67 37.33 5.40
C LYS A 29 2.23 37.17 5.87
N LYS A 30 1.30 36.78 5.00
CA LYS A 30 -0.10 36.48 5.36
C LYS A 30 -0.30 35.02 5.78
N ALA A 31 0.74 34.19 5.68
CA ALA A 31 0.74 32.82 6.17
C ALA A 31 1.29 32.71 7.60
N THR A 32 1.81 33.78 8.20
CA THR A 32 2.37 33.76 9.56
C THR A 32 1.51 34.51 10.57
N VAL A 33 1.59 34.11 11.84
CA VAL A 33 0.80 34.71 12.94
C VAL A 33 1.14 36.19 13.17
N ASP A 34 2.40 36.58 13.03
CA ASP A 34 2.89 37.92 13.35
C ASP A 34 3.19 38.80 12.13
N GLY A 35 2.75 38.37 10.93
CA GLY A 35 2.94 39.14 9.70
C GLY A 35 4.37 39.13 9.15
N SER A 36 5.25 38.29 9.72
CA SER A 36 6.62 38.14 9.24
C SER A 36 6.72 37.24 8.02
N THR A 37 7.71 37.48 7.19
CA THR A 37 8.17 36.50 6.21
C THR A 37 9.27 35.65 6.83
N ILE A 38 9.31 34.37 6.47
CA ILE A 38 10.26 33.40 7.05
C ILE A 38 10.94 32.62 5.94
N VAL A 39 12.26 32.47 6.05
CA VAL A 39 13.06 31.49 5.30
C VAL A 39 13.86 30.62 6.26
N THR A 40 13.98 29.34 5.96
CA THR A 40 14.75 28.38 6.79
C THR A 40 15.87 27.72 6.01
N HIS A 41 16.83 27.15 6.73
CA HIS A 41 17.85 26.29 6.14
C HIS A 41 18.25 25.22 7.16
N ASN A 42 18.21 23.96 6.75
CA ASN A 42 18.90 22.86 7.42
C ASN A 42 20.14 22.49 6.58
N ASP A 43 21.33 22.78 7.10
CA ASP A 43 22.59 22.52 6.40
C ASP A 43 23.11 21.10 6.74
N ASP A 44 22.88 20.18 5.82
CA ASP A 44 23.21 18.77 5.97
C ASP A 44 24.59 18.47 5.38
N ALA A 45 25.62 18.84 6.14
CA ALA A 45 27.05 18.68 5.87
C ALA A 45 27.44 17.57 4.88
N GLY A 46 28.37 17.91 3.99
CA GLY A 46 29.02 16.98 3.06
C GLY A 46 30.11 16.10 3.70
N SER A 47 30.89 15.44 2.85
CA SER A 47 31.93 14.46 3.21
C SER A 47 33.26 15.04 3.70
N VAL A 48 33.32 16.33 4.04
CA VAL A 48 34.55 17.06 4.39
C VAL A 48 34.35 17.81 5.71
N THR A 49 35.40 17.94 6.52
CA THR A 49 35.37 18.69 7.78
C THR A 49 35.03 20.16 7.56
N ALA A 50 33.95 20.63 8.19
CA ALA A 50 33.47 22.00 8.06
C ALA A 50 34.03 22.96 9.12
N ASP A 51 34.15 24.22 8.72
CA ASP A 51 34.39 25.36 9.60
C ASP A 51 33.12 25.69 10.40
N LEU A 52 33.20 25.65 11.73
CA LEU A 52 32.04 25.80 12.61
C LEU A 52 31.75 27.25 13.00
N ARG A 53 32.56 28.20 12.52
CA ARG A 53 32.41 29.62 12.86
C ARG A 53 31.09 30.16 12.31
N LEU A 54 30.40 30.99 13.08
CA LEU A 54 29.35 31.91 12.65
C LEU A 54 29.91 33.32 12.82
N VAL A 55 30.07 34.05 11.72
CA VAL A 55 30.87 35.28 11.67
C VAL A 55 29.99 36.46 11.31
N VAL A 56 30.15 37.56 12.04
CA VAL A 56 29.64 38.87 11.62
C VAL A 56 30.69 39.50 10.69
N VAL A 57 30.28 39.85 9.48
CA VAL A 57 31.06 40.69 8.58
C VAL A 57 30.58 42.12 8.74
N PRO A 58 31.43 43.06 9.21
CA PRO A 58 31.01 44.41 9.51
C PRO A 58 30.74 45.23 8.24
N ALA A 59 29.85 46.22 8.35
CA ALA A 59 29.66 47.26 7.34
C ALA A 59 30.95 48.07 7.20
N LYS A 60 31.33 48.41 5.96
CA LYS A 60 32.55 49.18 5.68
C LYS A 60 32.25 50.38 4.79
N ALA A 61 32.96 51.47 5.05
CA ALA A 61 33.06 52.60 4.13
C ALA A 61 34.39 52.50 3.37
N HIS A 62 34.33 52.57 2.04
CA HIS A 62 35.46 52.50 1.14
C HIS A 62 35.59 53.83 0.40
N HIS A 63 36.70 54.53 0.60
CA HIS A 63 36.92 55.89 0.07
C HIS A 63 37.72 55.93 -1.25
N ASP A 64 38.39 54.83 -1.61
CA ASP A 64 39.20 54.69 -2.82
C ASP A 64 38.58 53.69 -3.81
N SER A 65 38.94 53.79 -5.10
CA SER A 65 38.56 52.83 -6.16
C SER A 65 39.29 51.49 -6.01
N ILE A 66 39.09 50.83 -4.88
CA ILE A 66 39.66 49.52 -4.56
C ILE A 66 38.84 48.40 -5.20
N ASN A 67 39.50 47.27 -5.41
CA ASN A 67 38.85 46.03 -5.84
C ASN A 67 38.47 45.18 -4.63
N ARG A 68 37.28 44.57 -4.65
CA ARG A 68 36.86 43.54 -3.70
C ARG A 68 37.36 42.17 -4.15
N SER A 69 38.14 41.50 -3.31
CA SER A 69 38.61 40.13 -3.51
C SER A 69 37.45 39.14 -3.53
N VAL A 70 37.50 38.20 -4.47
CA VAL A 70 36.54 37.08 -4.59
C VAL A 70 37.27 35.80 -4.20
N TYR A 71 36.80 35.13 -3.14
CA TYR A 71 37.44 33.93 -2.62
C TYR A 71 36.71 32.64 -3.01
N ARG A 72 37.47 31.55 -3.05
CA ARG A 72 36.88 30.21 -3.11
C ARG A 72 36.46 29.79 -1.70
N LEU A 73 35.20 30.03 -1.36
CA LEU A 73 34.61 29.43 -0.16
C LEU A 73 34.34 27.94 -0.47
N GLN A 74 35.19 27.05 0.01
CA GLN A 74 35.03 25.59 -0.13
C GLN A 74 34.97 24.97 1.27
N GLY A 75 34.14 23.95 1.44
CA GLY A 75 34.14 23.10 2.64
C GLY A 75 35.55 22.69 3.06
N GLY A 76 35.85 22.86 4.34
CA GLY A 76 37.20 22.78 4.92
C GLY A 76 37.33 23.72 6.12
N TYR A 77 38.47 23.65 6.82
CA TYR A 77 38.83 24.62 7.86
C TYR A 77 40.27 25.10 7.68
N PRO A 78 40.51 26.42 7.76
CA PRO A 78 39.51 27.50 7.75
C PRO A 78 38.82 27.64 6.37
N ARG A 79 37.52 27.98 6.32
CA ARG A 79 36.80 28.17 5.03
C ARG A 79 37.32 29.36 4.22
N VAL A 80 37.84 30.37 4.90
CA VAL A 80 38.54 31.53 4.35
C VAL A 80 39.42 32.16 5.43
N VAL A 81 40.55 32.70 5.00
CA VAL A 81 41.49 33.49 5.80
C VAL A 81 41.67 34.84 5.11
N ALA A 82 40.95 35.84 5.59
CA ALA A 82 40.83 37.17 5.01
C ALA A 82 40.50 38.19 6.12
N ALA A 83 41.53 38.70 6.80
CA ALA A 83 41.38 39.68 7.89
C ALA A 83 40.73 40.99 7.41
N ASP A 84 40.96 41.34 6.15
CA ASP A 84 40.35 42.47 5.45
C ASP A 84 38.85 42.30 5.22
N ARG A 85 38.29 41.10 5.36
CA ARG A 85 36.85 40.84 5.32
C ARG A 85 36.24 40.98 6.71
N SER A 86 36.73 40.21 7.68
CA SER A 86 36.30 40.28 9.07
C SER A 86 37.44 39.89 10.02
N PRO A 87 37.56 40.51 11.22
CA PRO A 87 38.58 40.13 12.19
C PRO A 87 38.55 38.63 12.55
N GLN A 88 37.37 38.02 12.57
CA GLN A 88 37.19 36.59 12.84
C GLN A 88 37.72 35.66 11.73
N TYR A 89 38.07 36.22 10.56
CA TYR A 89 38.76 35.53 9.46
C TYR A 89 40.25 35.85 9.39
N ALA A 90 40.83 36.51 10.40
CA ALA A 90 42.28 36.69 10.48
C ALA A 90 43.01 35.34 10.61
N ALA A 91 44.21 35.26 10.05
CA ALA A 91 45.05 34.06 10.11
C ALA A 91 45.40 33.72 11.56
N LYS A 92 45.19 32.46 11.96
CA LYS A 92 45.73 31.90 13.20
C LYS A 92 47.12 31.30 12.96
N ALA A 93 47.81 30.93 14.05
CA ALA A 93 49.17 30.39 13.97
C ALA A 93 49.22 29.14 13.06
N GLY A 94 50.02 29.21 11.98
CA GLY A 94 50.17 28.14 10.99
C GLY A 94 49.21 28.21 9.79
N GLU A 95 48.30 29.17 9.75
CA GLU A 95 47.41 29.40 8.61
C GLU A 95 48.00 30.44 7.64
N ASN A 96 47.80 30.23 6.34
CA ASN A 96 48.16 31.20 5.29
C ASN A 96 46.93 31.99 4.86
N GLU A 97 47.13 33.24 4.43
CA GLU A 97 46.06 34.03 3.80
C GLU A 97 45.50 33.30 2.57
N SER A 98 44.19 33.42 2.38
CA SER A 98 43.52 32.83 1.22
C SER A 98 43.86 33.61 -0.05
N THR A 99 44.17 32.90 -1.13
CA THR A 99 44.41 33.52 -2.44
C THR A 99 43.07 33.84 -3.12
N PRO A 100 42.81 35.10 -3.55
CA PRO A 100 41.62 35.44 -4.32
C PRO A 100 41.59 34.70 -5.68
N LEU A 101 40.40 34.26 -6.09
CA LEU A 101 40.13 33.76 -7.45
C LEU A 101 40.07 34.88 -8.50
N GLY A 102 39.77 36.10 -8.04
CA GLY A 102 39.58 37.27 -8.88
C GLY A 102 39.12 38.47 -8.06
N PHE A 103 38.69 39.52 -8.77
CA PHE A 103 38.36 40.81 -8.19
C PHE A 103 37.13 41.43 -8.85
N ILE A 104 36.32 42.15 -8.09
CA ILE A 104 35.24 43.00 -8.60
C ILE A 104 35.38 44.45 -8.12
N PRO A 105 34.86 45.45 -8.85
CA PRO A 105 34.82 46.83 -8.37
C PRO A 105 34.14 46.94 -7.00
N GLN A 106 34.75 47.68 -6.06
CA GLN A 106 34.17 47.91 -4.75
C GLN A 106 33.17 49.08 -4.75
N ILE A 107 32.18 49.03 -3.86
CA ILE A 107 31.20 50.11 -3.64
C ILE A 107 31.56 50.95 -2.40
N GLU A 108 31.10 52.20 -2.37
CA GLU A 108 31.44 53.17 -1.31
C GLU A 108 31.03 52.69 0.10
N LYS A 109 29.89 52.00 0.23
CA LYS A 109 29.37 51.53 1.53
C LYS A 109 28.78 50.14 1.40
N THR A 110 29.16 49.24 2.28
CA THR A 110 28.58 47.88 2.37
C THR A 110 27.70 47.73 3.61
N TYR A 111 26.71 46.84 3.54
CA TYR A 111 25.94 46.39 4.70
C TYR A 111 26.72 45.33 5.52
N SER A 112 26.51 45.32 6.84
CA SER A 112 26.96 44.20 7.66
C SER A 112 26.04 42.98 7.47
N TYR A 113 26.58 41.79 7.69
CA TYR A 113 25.81 40.55 7.60
C TYR A 113 26.39 39.45 8.48
N ILE A 114 25.54 38.50 8.86
CA ILE A 114 25.93 37.28 9.57
C ILE A 114 26.10 36.17 8.53
N ALA A 115 27.22 35.45 8.59
CA ALA A 115 27.56 34.39 7.65
C ALA A 115 28.06 33.12 8.33
N GLN A 116 27.67 31.98 7.75
CA GLN A 116 28.30 30.69 7.93
C GLN A 116 28.92 30.32 6.57
N GLU A 117 28.52 29.21 5.96
CA GLU A 117 28.95 28.78 4.63
C GLU A 117 28.34 29.70 3.57
N TYR A 118 27.14 30.19 3.86
CA TYR A 118 26.45 31.24 3.12
C TYR A 118 26.26 32.49 3.99
N ALA A 119 26.12 33.64 3.35
CA ALA A 119 25.68 34.86 4.02
C ALA A 119 24.19 34.73 4.35
N ILE A 120 23.81 34.72 5.62
CA ILE A 120 22.45 34.32 6.07
C ILE A 120 21.50 35.51 6.10
N VAL A 121 21.90 36.60 6.76
CA VAL A 121 21.07 37.78 6.94
C VAL A 121 21.92 39.03 7.04
N ASN A 122 21.50 40.13 6.42
CA ASN A 122 22.15 41.43 6.54
C ASN A 122 21.41 42.40 7.50
N GLN A 123 22.07 43.51 7.84
CA GLN A 123 21.52 44.50 8.77
C GLN A 123 20.18 45.13 8.34
N VAL A 124 19.74 44.96 7.09
CA VAL A 124 18.45 45.48 6.59
C VAL A 124 17.40 44.38 6.40
N GLN A 125 17.56 43.25 7.09
CA GLN A 125 16.67 42.08 7.09
C GLN A 125 16.61 41.29 5.78
N LEU A 126 17.46 41.58 4.79
CA LEU A 126 17.59 40.71 3.62
C LEU A 126 18.20 39.38 4.08
N SER A 127 17.47 38.30 3.83
CA SER A 127 17.72 37.00 4.44
C SER A 127 17.65 35.91 3.39
N ILE A 128 18.46 34.86 3.53
CA ILE A 128 18.39 33.68 2.66
C ILE A 128 18.35 32.37 3.44
N GLY A 129 17.79 31.34 2.82
CA GLY A 129 17.98 29.93 3.14
C GLY A 129 18.30 29.14 1.87
N GLU A 130 18.98 28.00 1.97
CA GLU A 130 19.52 27.26 0.82
C GLU A 130 19.09 25.78 0.79
N SER A 131 18.93 25.22 -0.41
CA SER A 131 18.85 23.77 -0.61
C SER A 131 19.48 23.31 -1.94
N THR A 132 20.41 22.35 -1.84
CA THR A 132 21.20 21.86 -2.97
C THR A 132 20.39 20.97 -3.88
N CYS A 133 20.17 21.39 -5.12
CA CYS A 133 19.36 20.68 -6.11
C CYS A 133 20.21 19.90 -7.11
N ASN A 134 19.67 18.79 -7.62
CA ASN A 134 20.28 18.08 -8.75
C ASN A 134 20.00 18.78 -10.09
N ALA A 135 21.05 19.12 -10.84
CA ALA A 135 20.94 19.75 -12.17
C ALA A 135 21.58 18.94 -13.29
N ARG A 136 21.21 19.29 -14.54
CA ARG A 136 21.78 18.70 -15.76
C ARG A 136 23.15 19.25 -16.14
N THR A 137 23.52 20.45 -15.66
CA THR A 137 24.81 21.10 -15.96
C THR A 137 25.65 21.27 -14.69
N THR A 138 26.96 21.43 -14.85
CA THR A 138 27.91 21.62 -13.73
C THR A 138 29.02 22.58 -14.16
N GLY A 139 29.57 23.34 -13.22
CA GLY A 139 30.60 24.36 -13.46
C GLY A 139 31.82 24.16 -12.55
N TRP A 140 33.02 24.38 -13.09
CA TRP A 140 34.29 24.19 -12.38
C TRP A 140 35.02 25.50 -12.10
N PRO A 141 35.67 25.67 -10.93
CA PRO A 141 36.37 26.90 -10.55
C PRO A 141 37.61 27.16 -11.40
N THR A 142 37.96 28.43 -11.61
CA THR A 142 39.17 28.86 -12.35
C THR A 142 40.47 28.33 -11.76
N SER A 143 40.47 27.94 -10.48
CA SER A 143 41.62 27.33 -9.81
C SER A 143 41.91 25.87 -10.23
N ILE A 144 41.05 25.24 -11.04
CA ILE A 144 41.23 23.85 -11.52
C ILE A 144 41.45 23.86 -13.04
N PRO A 145 42.34 23.03 -13.61
CA PRO A 145 42.55 22.97 -15.06
C PRO A 145 41.24 22.74 -15.84
N GLY A 146 40.94 23.64 -16.78
CA GLY A 146 39.70 23.61 -17.57
C GLY A 146 38.48 24.23 -16.91
N GLY A 147 38.58 24.65 -15.65
CA GLY A 147 37.53 25.41 -14.97
C GLY A 147 37.55 26.89 -15.34
N ARG A 148 36.37 27.52 -15.32
CA ARG A 148 36.16 28.89 -15.77
C ARG A 148 35.44 29.75 -14.73
N ALA A 149 35.05 29.19 -13.58
CA ALA A 149 34.22 29.84 -12.57
C ALA A 149 34.96 30.62 -11.49
N MET A 150 34.59 31.90 -11.38
CA MET A 150 35.16 32.85 -10.42
C MET A 150 34.28 32.98 -9.17
N PHE A 151 32.95 32.80 -9.28
CA PHE A 151 32.03 32.89 -8.15
C PHE A 151 31.48 31.53 -7.75
N GLY A 152 31.66 31.12 -6.50
CA GLY A 152 30.79 30.12 -5.87
C GLY A 152 29.58 30.79 -5.21
N LEU A 153 28.53 30.02 -4.90
CA LEU A 153 27.31 30.59 -4.33
C LEU A 153 27.53 31.26 -2.97
N GLY A 154 28.37 30.69 -2.10
CA GLY A 154 28.73 31.33 -0.82
C GLY A 154 29.31 32.74 -0.99
N GLU A 155 30.19 32.94 -1.98
CA GLU A 155 30.77 34.26 -2.25
C GLU A 155 29.76 35.19 -2.93
N LEU A 156 28.90 34.66 -3.80
CA LEU A 156 27.88 35.43 -4.51
C LEU A 156 26.79 35.95 -3.57
N THR A 157 26.32 35.11 -2.64
CA THR A 157 25.40 35.51 -1.57
C THR A 157 26.02 36.59 -0.69
N SER A 158 27.31 36.51 -0.41
CA SER A 158 28.05 37.51 0.35
C SER A 158 28.12 38.87 -0.35
N VAL A 159 28.45 38.88 -1.65
CA VAL A 159 28.42 40.11 -2.47
C VAL A 159 27.02 40.72 -2.47
N ALA A 160 25.98 39.91 -2.61
CA ALA A 160 24.61 40.41 -2.63
C ALA A 160 24.19 40.99 -1.26
N MET A 161 24.54 40.33 -0.15
CA MET A 161 24.24 40.84 1.20
C MET A 161 24.93 42.16 1.52
N GLU A 162 26.12 42.40 0.97
CA GLU A 162 26.84 43.67 1.13
C GLU A 162 26.21 44.84 0.38
N ARG A 163 25.45 44.57 -0.70
CA ARG A 163 25.04 45.59 -1.67
C ARG A 163 23.53 45.79 -1.77
N CYS A 164 22.74 44.80 -1.39
CA CYS A 164 21.28 44.80 -1.58
C CYS A 164 20.48 44.91 -0.29
N ASP A 165 19.28 45.47 -0.43
CA ASP A 165 18.31 45.67 0.66
C ASP A 165 16.94 45.00 0.41
N SER A 166 16.77 44.35 -0.75
CA SER A 166 15.53 43.67 -1.17
C SER A 166 15.84 42.35 -1.88
N ALA A 167 14.87 41.44 -1.89
CA ALA A 167 14.94 40.18 -2.61
C ALA A 167 15.06 40.40 -4.13
N ARG A 168 14.37 41.43 -4.66
CA ARG A 168 14.49 41.83 -6.06
C ARG A 168 15.87 42.37 -6.41
N CYS A 169 16.45 43.22 -5.54
CA CYS A 169 17.84 43.65 -5.72
C CYS A 169 18.78 42.45 -5.69
N PHE A 170 18.58 41.50 -4.77
CA PHE A 170 19.40 40.30 -4.68
C PHE A 170 19.38 39.53 -6.02
N VAL A 171 18.20 39.25 -6.57
CA VAL A 171 18.07 38.58 -7.87
C VAL A 171 18.69 39.43 -9.00
N ALA A 172 18.45 40.74 -9.02
CA ALA A 172 18.98 41.67 -10.03
C ALA A 172 20.51 41.81 -9.98
N ALA A 173 21.11 41.80 -8.78
CA ALA A 173 22.55 41.85 -8.60
C ALA A 173 23.22 40.63 -9.23
N PHE A 174 22.63 39.44 -9.09
CA PHE A 174 23.11 38.23 -9.77
C PHE A 174 23.15 38.43 -11.30
N ILE A 175 22.17 39.13 -11.89
CA ILE A 175 22.14 39.49 -13.32
C ILE A 175 23.35 40.36 -13.67
N GLY A 176 23.52 41.49 -12.98
CA GLY A 176 24.56 42.47 -13.32
C GLY A 176 25.99 41.90 -13.28
N TRP A 177 26.31 41.07 -12.30
CA TRP A 177 27.65 40.49 -12.13
C TRP A 177 27.93 39.29 -13.05
N MET A 178 26.90 38.66 -13.60
CA MET A 178 27.04 37.59 -14.58
C MET A 178 27.30 38.11 -16.00
N TYR A 179 26.88 39.34 -16.32
CA TYR A 179 27.09 39.97 -17.63
C TYR A 179 28.31 40.90 -17.71
N SER A 180 28.73 41.57 -16.62
CA SER A 180 29.78 42.61 -16.68
C SER A 180 31.23 42.11 -16.53
N SER A 181 31.41 40.85 -16.17
CA SER A 181 32.73 40.23 -15.98
C SER A 181 32.67 38.81 -16.54
N SER A 182 33.81 38.23 -16.90
CA SER A 182 33.94 36.86 -17.40
C SER A 182 33.68 35.82 -16.29
N THR A 183 32.58 35.98 -15.54
CA THR A 183 32.32 35.39 -14.23
C THR A 183 31.44 34.18 -14.36
N VAL A 184 32.03 33.00 -14.11
CA VAL A 184 31.34 31.71 -14.18
C VAL A 184 31.05 31.20 -12.76
N LEU A 185 29.98 30.43 -12.59
CA LEU A 185 29.50 29.90 -11.31
C LEU A 185 30.20 28.57 -10.94
N VAL A 186 30.66 28.44 -9.71
CA VAL A 186 31.19 27.21 -9.11
C VAL A 186 30.03 26.53 -8.39
N LEU A 187 29.68 25.33 -8.81
CA LEU A 187 28.76 24.47 -8.08
C LEU A 187 29.55 23.26 -7.60
N MET A 188 29.42 22.96 -6.31
CA MET A 188 30.24 21.96 -5.65
C MET A 188 29.91 20.58 -6.23
N ASN A 189 30.93 19.79 -6.53
CA ASN A 189 30.77 18.41 -7.02
C ASN A 189 30.09 18.26 -8.38
N ARG A 190 30.44 17.16 -9.05
CA ARG A 190 29.82 16.79 -10.32
C ARG A 190 28.32 16.66 -10.07
N PHE A 191 27.51 17.50 -10.74
CA PHE A 191 26.04 17.50 -10.85
C PHE A 191 25.20 18.41 -9.91
N ASP A 192 25.78 19.28 -9.08
CA ASP A 192 24.98 20.08 -8.14
C ASP A 192 24.60 21.47 -8.68
N SER A 193 23.47 21.98 -8.20
CA SER A 193 22.89 23.31 -8.40
C SER A 193 22.26 23.77 -7.10
N GLU A 194 21.85 25.03 -6.99
CA GLU A 194 21.39 25.56 -5.71
C GLU A 194 20.04 26.25 -5.85
N ALA A 195 19.26 26.16 -4.77
CA ALA A 195 18.01 26.87 -4.62
C ALA A 195 18.07 27.76 -3.39
N LEU A 196 17.76 29.04 -3.55
CA LEU A 196 17.73 30.02 -2.48
C LEU A 196 16.29 30.48 -2.20
N GLY A 197 15.85 30.38 -0.95
CA GLY A 197 14.71 31.13 -0.45
C GLY A 197 15.21 32.49 0.01
N ILE A 198 14.65 33.58 -0.49
CA ILE A 198 15.08 34.95 -0.21
C ILE A 198 13.90 35.71 0.37
N THR A 199 14.10 36.41 1.49
CA THR A 199 13.10 37.31 2.04
C THR A 199 13.70 38.62 2.52
N ASP A 200 12.87 39.67 2.61
CA ASP A 200 13.31 41.02 2.89
C ASP A 200 12.34 41.82 3.77
N ARG A 201 12.76 43.03 4.12
CA ARG A 201 11.98 44.01 4.89
C ARG A 201 10.74 44.55 4.17
N TYR A 202 10.56 44.29 2.88
CA TYR A 202 9.37 44.69 2.13
C TYR A 202 8.25 43.64 2.22
N GLY A 203 8.55 42.51 2.86
CA GLY A 203 7.63 41.41 3.06
C GLY A 203 7.40 40.61 1.77
N GLU A 204 8.40 40.57 0.88
CA GLU A 204 8.43 39.63 -0.23
C GLU A 204 9.21 38.36 0.14
N VAL A 205 8.83 37.25 -0.49
CA VAL A 205 9.54 35.98 -0.41
C VAL A 205 9.69 35.44 -1.82
N TRP A 206 10.90 35.05 -2.18
CA TRP A 206 11.26 34.55 -3.50
C TRP A 206 11.98 33.21 -3.37
N VAL A 207 11.71 32.29 -4.28
CA VAL A 207 12.54 31.10 -4.49
C VAL A 207 13.35 31.33 -5.76
N PHE A 208 14.66 31.15 -5.69
CA PHE A 208 15.62 31.41 -6.77
C PHE A 208 16.43 30.15 -7.05
N HIS A 209 16.24 29.56 -8.23
CA HIS A 209 17.01 28.43 -8.72
C HIS A 209 18.16 28.89 -9.60
N ILE A 210 19.35 28.34 -9.39
CA ILE A 210 20.54 28.69 -10.15
C ILE A 210 21.41 27.46 -10.45
N LEU A 211 21.87 27.37 -11.69
CA LEU A 211 22.82 26.36 -12.16
C LEU A 211 23.85 26.94 -13.13
N ALA A 212 24.94 26.23 -13.38
CA ALA A 212 25.97 26.66 -14.33
C ALA A 212 25.47 26.59 -15.78
N GLY A 213 25.96 27.47 -16.66
CA GLY A 213 25.63 27.42 -18.09
C GLY A 213 26.16 26.14 -18.80
N PRO A 214 25.65 25.82 -20.01
CA PRO A 214 26.03 24.62 -20.75
C PRO A 214 27.52 24.59 -21.11
N ASN A 215 28.12 23.40 -21.15
CA ASN A 215 29.52 23.15 -21.57
C ASN A 215 30.59 23.95 -20.80
N GLY A 216 30.26 24.51 -19.63
CA GLY A 216 31.17 25.40 -18.90
C GLY A 216 31.58 26.65 -19.69
N ASN A 217 30.78 27.06 -20.69
CA ASN A 217 31.13 28.17 -21.60
C ASN A 217 30.92 29.57 -21.03
N GLY A 218 30.70 29.67 -19.72
CA GLY A 218 30.56 30.93 -19.00
C GLY A 218 29.12 31.42 -18.91
N GLY A 219 28.78 31.99 -17.75
CA GLY A 219 27.40 32.31 -17.35
C GLY A 219 26.75 31.26 -16.46
N ALA A 220 25.70 31.67 -15.77
CA ALA A 220 24.78 30.82 -15.02
C ALA A 220 23.40 30.91 -15.68
N ILE A 221 22.59 29.88 -15.49
CA ILE A 221 21.18 29.87 -15.84
C ILE A 221 20.43 30.00 -14.52
N TRP A 222 19.41 30.86 -14.45
CA TRP A 222 18.65 31.04 -13.22
C TRP A 222 17.21 31.45 -13.48
N ALA A 223 16.35 31.13 -12.52
CA ALA A 223 14.94 31.51 -12.48
C ALA A 223 14.52 31.81 -11.04
N ALA A 224 13.65 32.80 -10.86
CA ALA A 224 13.09 33.19 -9.59
C ALA A 224 11.56 33.28 -9.68
N GLN A 225 10.87 32.75 -8.68
CA GLN A 225 9.43 32.85 -8.53
C GLN A 225 9.08 33.39 -7.14
N ARG A 226 8.19 34.40 -7.10
CA ARG A 226 7.65 34.94 -5.85
C ARG A 226 6.69 33.94 -5.21
N VAL A 227 6.81 33.75 -3.89
CA VAL A 227 5.85 32.97 -3.09
C VAL A 227 4.65 33.86 -2.75
N PRO A 228 3.40 33.42 -3.01
CA PRO A 228 2.23 34.18 -2.61
C PRO A 228 2.20 34.45 -1.10
N ASP A 229 1.69 35.62 -0.71
CA ASP A 229 1.78 36.09 0.68
C ASP A 229 1.11 35.12 1.69
N ASN A 230 0.09 34.35 1.28
CA ASN A 230 -0.60 33.37 2.13
C ASN A 230 -0.14 31.92 1.92
N HIS A 231 1.00 31.71 1.25
CA HIS A 231 1.52 30.38 0.93
C HIS A 231 2.77 30.00 1.73
N VAL A 232 3.03 28.69 1.75
CA VAL A 232 4.32 28.07 2.07
C VAL A 232 4.89 27.38 0.83
N ALA A 233 6.19 27.53 0.60
CA ALA A 233 6.96 26.87 -0.45
C ALA A 233 8.11 26.07 0.16
N VAL A 234 8.45 24.95 -0.47
CA VAL A 234 9.50 24.04 0.02
C VAL A 234 10.46 23.70 -1.10
N VAL A 235 11.76 23.71 -0.81
CA VAL A 235 12.77 23.10 -1.66
C VAL A 235 13.57 22.08 -0.84
N ALA A 236 13.47 20.81 -1.25
CA ALA A 236 14.12 19.68 -0.62
C ALA A 236 14.97 18.93 -1.65
N ASN A 237 16.12 19.52 -1.98
CA ASN A 237 17.11 19.01 -2.94
C ASN A 237 16.61 18.74 -4.37
N HIS A 238 15.53 19.41 -4.78
CA HIS A 238 14.97 19.29 -6.13
C HIS A 238 14.33 20.60 -6.58
N PHE A 239 14.55 21.00 -7.85
CA PHE A 239 13.91 22.19 -8.40
C PHE A 239 12.38 22.09 -8.42
N THR A 240 11.72 23.19 -8.05
CA THR A 240 10.25 23.30 -7.93
C THR A 240 9.59 24.32 -8.88
N ILE A 241 10.34 25.25 -9.46
CA ILE A 241 9.82 26.26 -10.40
C ILE A 241 9.57 25.56 -11.73
N SER A 242 8.30 25.40 -12.09
CA SER A 242 7.89 24.76 -13.34
C SER A 242 7.57 25.82 -14.39
N ALA A 243 6.33 25.87 -14.91
CA ALA A 243 5.90 26.85 -15.91
C ALA A 243 6.04 28.29 -15.41
N MET A 244 6.63 29.17 -16.22
CA MET A 244 6.87 30.57 -15.87
C MET A 244 6.27 31.53 -16.90
N ASN A 245 5.61 32.58 -16.42
CA ASN A 245 5.20 33.71 -17.25
C ASN A 245 6.20 34.86 -17.13
N LEU A 246 7.21 34.88 -18.02
CA LEU A 246 8.27 35.91 -18.01
C LEU A 246 7.79 37.31 -18.42
N THR A 247 6.54 37.46 -18.87
CA THR A 247 5.94 38.79 -19.09
C THR A 247 5.52 39.46 -17.77
N ASP A 248 5.40 38.69 -16.69
CA ASP A 248 4.97 39.16 -15.38
C ASP A 248 6.16 39.21 -14.40
N SER A 249 6.90 40.32 -14.46
CA SER A 249 8.04 40.59 -13.58
C SER A 249 7.67 40.78 -12.10
N ASP A 250 6.38 40.89 -11.77
CA ASP A 250 5.95 40.97 -10.36
C ASP A 250 6.04 39.58 -9.69
N TRP A 251 5.96 38.50 -10.49
CA TRP A 251 5.94 37.10 -10.03
C TRP A 251 7.12 36.25 -10.52
N PHE A 252 7.68 36.53 -11.71
CA PHE A 252 8.72 35.70 -12.33
C PHE A 252 9.89 36.54 -12.83
N LEU A 253 11.11 36.06 -12.59
CA LEU A 253 12.36 36.62 -13.11
C LEU A 253 13.21 35.46 -13.65
N ALA A 254 13.91 35.64 -14.77
CA ALA A 254 14.82 34.61 -15.30
C ALA A 254 15.98 35.21 -16.10
N SER A 255 17.03 34.41 -16.33
CA SER A 255 18.20 34.80 -17.13
C SER A 255 17.88 34.94 -18.63
N SER A 256 18.47 35.92 -19.33
CA SER A 256 18.21 36.12 -20.78
C SER A 256 18.87 35.06 -21.69
N ASN A 257 19.72 34.19 -21.14
CA ASN A 257 20.27 33.02 -21.83
C ASN A 257 19.30 31.83 -21.86
N ASP A 258 18.15 31.91 -21.17
CA ASP A 258 17.05 30.98 -21.40
C ASP A 258 16.39 31.33 -22.74
N ASN A 259 16.47 30.44 -23.73
CA ASN A 259 15.72 30.53 -24.99
C ASN A 259 14.20 30.35 -24.76
N ALA A 260 13.62 31.18 -23.90
CA ALA A 260 12.24 31.14 -23.44
C ALA A 260 11.37 32.15 -24.21
N SER A 261 11.43 32.13 -25.55
CA SER A 261 10.50 32.87 -26.42
C SER A 261 9.12 32.22 -26.53
N HIS A 262 8.77 31.29 -25.62
CA HIS A 262 7.53 30.51 -25.67
C HIS A 262 6.78 30.57 -24.34
N ALA A 263 5.46 30.76 -24.41
CA ALA A 263 4.55 30.82 -23.27
C ALA A 263 4.50 29.54 -22.40
N ASP A 264 5.18 28.45 -22.83
CA ASP A 264 5.15 27.12 -22.22
C ASP A 264 6.48 26.69 -21.56
N PHE A 265 7.39 27.63 -21.24
CA PHE A 265 8.70 27.29 -20.67
C PHE A 265 8.60 26.84 -19.20
N SER A 266 9.10 25.63 -18.90
CA SER A 266 9.25 25.09 -17.54
C SER A 266 10.72 24.92 -17.16
N PHE A 267 11.18 25.65 -16.13
CA PHE A 267 12.58 25.63 -15.69
C PHE A 267 12.99 24.25 -15.15
N LYS A 268 12.14 23.65 -14.30
CA LYS A 268 12.30 22.30 -13.78
C LYS A 268 12.41 21.27 -14.91
N ALA A 269 11.52 21.31 -15.91
CA ALA A 269 11.56 20.35 -17.01
C ALA A 269 12.82 20.49 -17.88
N ALA A 270 13.29 21.71 -18.07
CA ALA A 270 14.48 22.01 -18.86
C ALA A 270 15.77 21.56 -18.17
N TYR A 271 15.90 21.82 -16.86
CA TYR A 271 17.19 21.79 -16.17
C TYR A 271 17.30 20.82 -14.98
N ALA A 272 16.19 20.35 -14.42
CA ALA A 272 16.24 19.33 -13.39
C ALA A 272 16.70 17.98 -13.97
N LYS A 273 17.51 17.25 -13.21
CA LYS A 273 17.87 15.88 -13.56
C LYS A 273 16.67 14.96 -13.28
N PRO A 274 16.28 14.06 -14.20
CA PRO A 274 15.17 13.14 -13.93
C PRO A 274 15.50 12.29 -12.69
N PRO A 275 14.52 12.06 -11.80
CA PRO A 275 14.74 11.26 -10.60
C PRO A 275 15.12 9.82 -11.01
N THR A 276 16.22 9.32 -10.45
CA THR A 276 16.38 7.87 -10.30
C THR A 276 15.46 7.39 -9.16
N VAL A 277 15.30 6.09 -8.98
CA VAL A 277 14.27 5.59 -8.04
C VAL A 277 14.61 5.83 -6.55
N SER A 278 15.88 6.11 -6.24
CA SER A 278 16.35 6.44 -4.88
C SER A 278 16.07 7.90 -4.44
N PRO A 279 16.19 8.93 -5.31
CA PRO A 279 15.86 10.32 -5.01
C PRO A 279 14.52 10.59 -4.34
N LEU A 280 13.48 9.80 -4.57
CA LEU A 280 12.12 10.17 -4.13
C LEU A 280 11.84 9.82 -2.66
N LEU A 281 12.53 8.83 -2.09
CA LEU A 281 12.58 8.64 -0.63
C LEU A 281 13.45 9.70 0.05
N TYR A 282 14.31 10.37 -0.73
CA TYR A 282 15.25 11.37 -0.25
C TYR A 282 14.68 12.80 -0.29
N THR A 283 13.87 13.15 -1.29
CA THR A 283 13.32 14.51 -1.49
C THR A 283 11.87 14.62 -1.03
N ASP A 284 10.98 13.85 -1.66
CA ASP A 284 9.55 14.13 -1.68
C ASP A 284 8.86 13.90 -0.33
N GLY A 285 9.39 12.98 0.48
CA GLY A 285 8.94 12.78 1.85
C GLY A 285 8.91 14.08 2.66
N ARG A 286 9.98 14.88 2.57
CA ARG A 286 10.10 16.14 3.34
C ARG A 286 9.13 17.19 2.84
N THR A 287 9.02 17.34 1.51
CA THR A 287 8.05 18.24 0.87
C THR A 287 6.63 17.90 1.29
N TRP A 288 6.25 16.62 1.21
CA TRP A 288 4.96 16.15 1.68
C TRP A 288 4.75 16.40 3.16
N ARG A 289 5.74 16.12 4.02
CA ARG A 289 5.58 16.32 5.47
C ARG A 289 5.31 17.78 5.82
N ILE A 290 6.00 18.71 5.18
CA ILE A 290 5.78 20.14 5.40
C ILE A 290 4.38 20.57 4.91
N TYR A 291 3.99 20.18 3.69
CA TYR A 291 2.67 20.53 3.15
C TYR A 291 1.52 19.84 3.90
N SER A 292 1.65 18.58 4.29
CA SER A 292 0.63 17.87 5.08
C SER A 292 0.49 18.40 6.51
N THR A 293 1.51 19.09 7.02
CA THR A 293 1.47 19.75 8.34
C THR A 293 0.75 21.09 8.28
N PHE A 294 1.05 21.94 7.27
CA PHE A 294 0.52 23.32 7.21
C PHE A 294 -0.64 23.54 6.23
N ALA A 295 -0.86 22.61 5.31
CA ALA A 295 -1.79 22.73 4.19
C ALA A 295 -2.48 21.38 3.92
N ARG A 296 -3.00 20.74 4.97
CA ARG A 296 -3.66 19.44 4.91
C ARG A 296 -4.88 19.46 3.98
N SER A 297 -5.58 20.58 3.88
CA SER A 297 -6.72 20.76 2.95
C SER A 297 -6.36 20.55 1.48
N GLN A 298 -5.09 20.71 1.13
CA GLN A 298 -4.60 20.53 -0.24
C GLN A 298 -4.46 19.05 -0.63
N ASN A 299 -4.55 18.14 0.34
CA ASN A 299 -4.55 16.69 0.13
C ASN A 299 -3.40 16.21 -0.77
N VAL A 300 -2.18 16.73 -0.53
CA VAL A 300 -1.00 16.33 -1.29
C VAL A 300 -0.70 14.83 -1.08
N PRO A 301 -0.36 14.09 -2.16
CA PRO A 301 -0.26 12.64 -2.10
C PRO A 301 0.93 12.17 -1.25
N ALA A 302 0.73 11.15 -0.41
CA ALA A 302 1.77 10.54 0.42
C ALA A 302 2.39 9.31 -0.27
N THR A 303 2.83 9.44 -1.52
CA THR A 303 3.31 8.28 -2.31
C THR A 303 4.78 8.44 -2.71
N PHE A 304 5.64 7.64 -2.06
CA PHE A 304 7.10 7.66 -2.25
C PHE A 304 7.63 6.28 -2.68
N GLY A 305 8.84 6.24 -3.24
CA GLY A 305 9.53 4.98 -3.57
C GLY A 305 9.43 4.57 -5.04
N TYR A 306 9.42 3.25 -5.31
CA TYR A 306 9.48 2.70 -6.67
C TYR A 306 8.10 2.73 -7.34
N MET A 307 7.79 3.81 -8.05
CA MET A 307 6.53 3.95 -8.78
C MET A 307 6.75 4.21 -10.28
N LYS A 308 5.74 3.87 -11.10
CA LYS A 308 5.78 4.08 -12.55
C LYS A 308 5.49 5.54 -12.92
N ASP A 309 4.50 6.13 -12.25
CA ASP A 309 4.03 7.49 -12.46
C ASP A 309 4.17 8.26 -11.15
N TYR A 310 4.93 9.36 -11.16
CA TYR A 310 5.24 10.13 -9.95
C TYR A 310 4.35 11.37 -9.86
N PRO A 311 3.70 11.62 -8.70
CA PRO A 311 2.92 12.83 -8.51
C PRO A 311 3.84 14.06 -8.46
N GLU A 312 3.44 15.13 -9.13
CA GLU A 312 4.16 16.40 -9.08
C GLU A 312 3.62 17.28 -7.94
N TYR A 313 4.50 17.67 -7.01
CA TYR A 313 4.15 18.63 -5.97
C TYR A 313 4.08 20.06 -6.54
N PRO A 314 3.13 20.87 -6.09
CA PRO A 314 3.05 22.28 -6.46
C PRO A 314 4.24 23.07 -5.90
N PHE A 315 4.61 24.16 -6.60
CA PHE A 315 5.66 25.10 -6.19
C PHE A 315 5.46 25.64 -4.77
N SER A 316 4.21 25.98 -4.43
CA SER A 316 3.79 26.46 -3.12
C SER A 316 2.31 26.14 -2.90
N VAL A 317 1.87 26.15 -1.66
CA VAL A 317 0.47 25.88 -1.27
C VAL A 317 -0.04 26.91 -0.26
N PRO A 318 -1.33 27.28 -0.30
CA PRO A 318 -1.93 28.11 0.74
C PRO A 318 -1.97 27.35 2.06
N VAL A 319 -1.70 28.05 3.16
CA VAL A 319 -1.75 27.46 4.49
C VAL A 319 -3.20 27.38 5.00
N ASP A 320 -3.52 26.32 5.74
CA ASP A 320 -4.85 26.14 6.35
C ASP A 320 -5.04 27.09 7.54
N GLU A 321 -3.97 27.31 8.30
CA GLU A 321 -3.92 28.17 9.47
C GLU A 321 -2.61 28.96 9.50
N LEU A 322 -2.63 30.11 10.19
CA LEU A 322 -1.43 30.95 10.33
C LEU A 322 -0.32 30.21 11.08
N ILE A 323 0.86 30.20 10.49
CA ILE A 323 2.04 29.50 11.01
C ILE A 323 2.76 30.37 12.03
N SER A 324 3.01 29.82 13.21
CA SER A 324 3.89 30.45 14.21
C SER A 324 5.34 30.05 13.98
N LEU A 325 6.28 30.90 14.43
CA LEU A 325 7.71 30.54 14.42
C LEU A 325 8.00 29.29 15.25
N GLU A 326 7.26 29.08 16.35
CA GLU A 326 7.34 27.86 17.15
C GLU A 326 6.96 26.62 16.33
N ALA A 327 5.92 26.70 15.50
CA ALA A 327 5.53 25.61 14.62
C ALA A 327 6.62 25.31 13.56
N ILE A 328 7.20 26.34 12.93
CA ILE A 328 8.32 26.16 11.98
C ILE A 328 9.52 25.50 12.65
N THR A 329 9.98 26.06 13.76
CA THR A 329 11.15 25.51 14.47
C THR A 329 10.89 24.12 15.05
N THR A 330 9.65 23.77 15.37
CA THR A 330 9.26 22.39 15.74
C THR A 330 9.33 21.47 14.53
N LEU A 331 8.79 21.88 13.39
CA LEU A 331 8.83 21.10 12.15
C LEU A 331 10.25 20.86 11.64
N LEU A 332 11.19 21.80 11.84
CA LEU A 332 12.59 21.57 11.49
C LEU A 332 13.22 20.40 12.26
N ARG A 333 12.63 19.99 13.40
CA ARG A 333 13.05 18.86 14.24
C ARG A 333 12.40 17.54 13.84
N ASP A 334 11.40 17.58 12.96
CA ASP A 334 10.53 16.46 12.63
C ASP A 334 11.25 15.33 11.87
N GLN A 335 10.87 14.11 12.24
CA GLN A 335 11.36 12.83 11.75
C GLN A 335 10.17 11.92 11.37
N TYR A 336 9.09 12.54 10.87
CA TYR A 336 7.83 11.93 10.46
C TYR A 336 6.98 11.37 11.61
N GLU A 337 7.15 11.89 12.82
CA GLU A 337 6.38 11.45 13.99
C GLU A 337 4.86 11.50 13.73
N ASP A 338 4.15 10.52 14.28
CA ASP A 338 2.69 10.35 14.14
C ASP A 338 2.20 10.06 12.71
N THR A 339 3.07 9.53 11.84
CA THR A 339 2.71 9.09 10.48
C THR A 339 3.08 7.63 10.24
N GLU A 340 2.63 7.04 9.13
CA GLU A 340 3.07 5.70 8.72
C GLU A 340 4.59 5.61 8.42
N TYR A 341 5.25 6.76 8.27
CA TYR A 341 6.68 6.88 7.98
C TYR A 341 7.52 7.24 9.21
N ASP A 342 6.92 7.21 10.42
CA ASP A 342 7.58 7.57 11.67
C ASP A 342 8.87 6.76 11.90
N LEU A 343 10.00 7.47 11.89
CA LEU A 343 11.32 6.86 12.02
C LEU A 343 11.64 6.40 13.44
N THR A 344 10.88 6.84 14.45
CA THR A 344 11.04 6.42 15.85
C THR A 344 10.46 5.04 16.13
N GLN A 345 9.68 4.49 15.19
CA GLN A 345 8.95 3.23 15.38
C GLN A 345 9.58 2.04 14.64
N GLY A 346 9.23 0.84 15.12
CA GLY A 346 9.54 -0.43 14.46
C GLY A 346 10.98 -0.90 14.59
N LEU A 347 11.32 -1.99 13.89
CA LEU A 347 12.60 -2.67 14.03
C LEU A 347 13.80 -1.79 13.61
N ALA A 348 13.61 -0.93 12.61
CA ALA A 348 14.64 -0.04 12.11
C ALA A 348 15.06 1.04 13.12
N ALA A 349 14.17 1.41 14.06
CA ALA A 349 14.49 2.33 15.15
C ALA A 349 15.35 1.68 16.26
N GLY A 350 15.54 0.36 16.16
CA GLY A 350 16.27 -0.42 17.15
C GLY A 350 15.53 -0.50 18.49
N PRO A 351 16.20 -0.98 19.54
CA PRO A 351 15.57 -1.22 20.84
C PRO A 351 15.29 0.05 21.65
N PHE A 352 15.78 1.21 21.21
CA PHE A 352 15.71 2.47 21.96
C PHE A 352 15.04 3.58 21.17
N ASP A 353 14.25 3.23 20.15
CA ASP A 353 13.38 4.15 19.40
C ASP A 353 14.17 5.29 18.72
N SER A 354 15.38 4.99 18.23
CA SER A 354 16.25 5.97 17.59
C SER A 354 15.81 6.21 16.14
N PRO A 355 15.42 7.44 15.75
CA PRO A 355 15.03 7.79 14.39
C PRO A 355 16.22 8.04 13.46
N LEU A 356 17.44 8.03 13.97
CA LEU A 356 18.63 8.36 13.19
C LEU A 356 19.00 7.20 12.28
N ARG A 357 19.20 7.50 10.99
CA ARG A 357 19.66 6.55 9.96
C ARG A 357 20.98 7.04 9.39
N TYR A 358 22.04 6.25 9.57
CA TYR A 358 23.35 6.57 9.02
C TYR A 358 23.37 6.23 7.52
N SER A 359 23.84 7.18 6.71
CA SER A 359 24.04 6.98 5.27
C SER A 359 25.24 6.07 5.02
N GLY A 360 25.13 5.10 4.11
CA GLY A 360 26.20 4.16 3.75
C GLY A 360 25.80 3.21 2.62
N TYR A 361 26.77 2.46 2.08
CA TYR A 361 26.53 1.51 0.99
C TYR A 361 25.66 0.33 1.45
N THR A 362 24.42 0.25 0.97
CA THR A 362 23.61 -0.98 1.08
C THR A 362 24.04 -1.96 -0.01
N THR A 363 25.09 -2.74 0.25
CA THR A 363 25.57 -3.72 -0.72
C THR A 363 24.63 -4.93 -0.80
N GLY A 364 24.09 -5.21 -1.98
CA GLY A 364 23.39 -6.47 -2.27
C GLY A 364 21.90 -6.52 -1.93
N VAL A 365 21.26 -5.41 -1.55
CA VAL A 365 19.82 -5.33 -1.27
C VAL A 365 19.18 -4.12 -1.95
N HIS A 366 17.98 -4.30 -2.52
CA HIS A 366 17.18 -3.21 -3.09
C HIS A 366 16.40 -2.50 -1.98
N GLY A 367 16.50 -1.16 -1.92
CA GLY A 367 15.78 -0.32 -0.95
C GLY A 367 16.59 0.90 -0.51
N GLY A 368 15.97 1.77 0.30
CA GLY A 368 16.59 2.95 0.90
C GLY A 368 15.78 3.46 2.07
N TRP A 369 16.41 4.21 2.98
CA TRP A 369 15.72 4.88 4.08
C TRP A 369 15.13 6.20 3.62
N MET A 370 13.97 6.58 4.17
CA MET A 370 13.46 7.94 4.00
C MET A 370 14.39 8.94 4.70
N ASN A 371 14.61 10.09 4.07
CA ASN A 371 15.40 11.17 4.67
C ASN A 371 14.47 12.15 5.41
N PRO A 372 14.58 12.31 6.74
CA PRO A 372 13.79 13.28 7.51
C PRO A 372 14.30 14.71 7.35
N ILE A 373 13.52 15.69 7.82
CA ILE A 373 13.93 17.11 7.85
C ILE A 373 15.13 17.30 8.78
N SER A 374 15.14 16.60 9.93
CA SER A 374 16.28 16.58 10.85
C SER A 374 17.10 15.29 10.74
N VAL A 375 18.32 15.40 10.22
CA VAL A 375 19.28 14.28 10.16
C VAL A 375 20.43 14.47 11.15
N HIS A 376 21.13 13.38 11.49
CA HIS A 376 22.22 13.37 12.47
C HIS A 376 23.46 14.18 12.04
N ARG A 377 23.66 14.38 10.73
CA ARG A 377 24.83 15.05 10.16
C ARG A 377 24.66 16.57 9.96
N THR A 378 23.49 17.13 10.24
CA THR A 378 23.24 18.56 10.09
C THR A 378 24.22 19.39 10.94
N LEU A 379 24.92 20.34 10.31
CA LEU A 379 25.90 21.22 10.97
C LEU A 379 25.22 22.28 11.80
N TYR A 380 24.24 22.93 11.20
CA TYR A 380 23.45 23.98 11.80
C TYR A 380 22.10 24.04 11.09
N SER A 381 21.14 24.67 11.74
CA SER A 381 19.87 25.02 11.10
C SER A 381 19.43 26.39 11.56
N TYR A 382 18.65 27.08 10.76
CA TYR A 382 18.09 28.35 11.17
C TYR A 382 16.73 28.65 10.56
N ALA A 383 16.01 29.57 11.20
CA ALA A 383 14.90 30.29 10.62
C ALA A 383 15.20 31.80 10.72
N VAL A 384 15.08 32.52 9.62
CA VAL A 384 15.21 33.99 9.64
C VAL A 384 13.83 34.59 9.52
N GLN A 385 13.49 35.45 10.47
CA GLN A 385 12.23 36.16 10.53
C GLN A 385 12.47 37.61 10.10
N ALA A 386 11.87 38.02 8.98
CA ALA A 386 11.87 39.40 8.52
C ALA A 386 10.47 40.02 8.68
N LYS A 387 10.42 41.27 9.14
CA LYS A 387 9.16 41.98 9.43
C LYS A 387 9.15 43.31 8.72
N GLN A 388 8.05 43.59 8.04
CA GLN A 388 7.85 44.84 7.33
C GLN A 388 7.78 46.02 8.31
N PRO A 389 8.70 47.01 8.23
CA PRO A 389 8.63 48.17 9.10
C PRO A 389 7.36 49.01 8.82
N PRO A 390 6.75 49.64 9.84
CA PRO A 390 5.47 50.36 9.67
C PRO A 390 5.52 51.52 8.66
N HIS A 391 6.67 52.16 8.49
CA HIS A 391 6.87 53.29 7.56
C HIS A 391 7.31 52.87 6.15
N VAL A 392 7.55 51.58 5.90
CA VAL A 392 7.97 51.07 4.60
C VAL A 392 6.73 50.60 3.82
N THR A 393 6.29 51.40 2.84
CA THR A 393 5.22 51.03 1.90
C THR A 393 5.77 50.42 0.61
N ASN A 394 5.05 49.45 0.05
CA ASN A 394 5.47 48.59 -1.06
C ASN A 394 5.41 49.30 -2.44
N THR A 395 6.05 50.47 -2.60
CA THR A 395 5.82 51.37 -3.75
C THR A 395 7.00 51.57 -4.70
N ALA A 396 8.09 50.82 -4.61
CA ALA A 396 9.19 50.94 -5.57
C ALA A 396 9.25 49.71 -6.50
N LYS A 397 8.67 49.83 -7.70
CA LYS A 397 9.05 48.97 -8.83
C LYS A 397 10.52 49.26 -9.15
N PRO A 398 11.42 48.25 -9.20
CA PRO A 398 12.72 48.46 -9.80
C PRO A 398 12.49 48.90 -11.25
N ALA A 399 13.11 50.00 -11.69
CA ALA A 399 13.10 50.37 -13.09
C ALA A 399 13.67 49.21 -13.92
N ALA A 400 13.04 48.90 -15.06
CA ALA A 400 13.51 47.86 -15.98
C ALA A 400 14.98 48.13 -16.34
N MET A 401 15.89 47.27 -15.87
CA MET A 401 17.30 47.32 -16.28
C MET A 401 17.37 46.79 -17.71
N SER A 402 17.81 47.64 -18.64
CA SER A 402 18.14 47.22 -20.01
C SER A 402 19.44 46.42 -20.00
N ASP A 403 19.53 45.40 -20.88
CA ASP A 403 20.61 44.40 -20.99
C ASP A 403 22.03 44.96 -21.25
N ASN A 404 22.23 46.27 -21.37
CA ASN A 404 23.50 46.88 -21.83
C ASN A 404 24.21 47.80 -20.82
N GLU A 405 23.73 47.95 -19.59
CA GLU A 405 24.42 48.74 -18.56
C GLU A 405 24.89 47.84 -17.40
N ALA A 406 26.21 47.61 -17.32
CA ALA A 406 26.83 47.15 -16.08
C ALA A 406 26.33 48.04 -14.92
N PRO A 407 25.91 47.50 -13.76
CA PRO A 407 25.26 48.28 -12.73
C PRO A 407 26.21 49.37 -12.20
N ARG A 408 26.14 50.57 -12.79
CA ARG A 408 26.70 51.81 -12.24
C ARG A 408 25.64 52.57 -11.44
N HIS A 409 24.61 51.90 -10.96
CA HIS A 409 23.65 52.55 -10.10
C HIS A 409 24.09 52.52 -8.66
N HIS A 410 24.35 53.74 -8.19
CA HIS A 410 24.60 54.17 -6.84
C HIS A 410 23.79 53.39 -5.79
N PRO A 411 24.33 53.21 -4.57
CA PRO A 411 23.49 52.87 -3.42
C PRO A 411 22.28 53.82 -3.42
N PRO A 412 21.07 53.34 -3.05
CA PRO A 412 19.87 54.16 -3.13
C PRO A 412 20.12 55.52 -2.49
N THR A 413 20.01 56.55 -3.32
CA THR A 413 20.16 57.95 -2.93
C THR A 413 19.09 58.23 -1.86
N LYS A 414 19.54 58.46 -0.63
CA LYS A 414 18.70 58.85 0.52
C LYS A 414 17.51 57.94 0.81
N VAL A 415 17.71 56.62 0.97
CA VAL A 415 16.86 55.90 1.94
C VAL A 415 17.52 56.11 3.29
N HIS A 416 16.90 56.93 4.15
CA HIS A 416 17.22 56.87 5.57
C HIS A 416 16.93 55.44 5.99
N ILE A 417 17.98 54.61 6.12
CA ILE A 417 17.91 53.41 6.93
C ILE A 417 17.64 53.96 8.32
N HIS A 418 16.36 53.95 8.72
CA HIS A 418 16.09 54.05 10.13
C HIS A 418 16.81 52.86 10.72
N GLU A 419 17.90 53.11 11.45
CA GLU A 419 18.72 52.11 12.14
C GLU A 419 17.85 51.05 12.82
N ILE A 420 16.64 51.46 13.18
CA ILE A 420 15.67 50.67 13.88
C ILE A 420 14.98 49.57 13.03
N ASP A 421 14.93 49.72 11.72
CA ASP A 421 14.37 48.69 10.84
C ASP A 421 15.16 47.38 10.95
N ALA A 422 16.44 47.48 11.27
CA ALA A 422 17.32 46.37 11.57
C ALA A 422 16.93 45.62 12.86
N LEU A 423 16.16 46.22 13.78
CA LEU A 423 15.81 45.60 15.05
C LEU A 423 14.63 44.63 14.94
N LEU A 424 13.89 44.68 13.85
CA LEU A 424 12.71 43.83 13.62
C LEU A 424 13.09 42.44 13.10
N GLY A 425 14.24 42.32 12.43
CA GLY A 425 14.72 41.05 11.87
C GLY A 425 15.42 40.20 12.92
N VAL A 426 15.13 38.89 12.93
CA VAL A 426 15.72 37.94 13.89
C VAL A 426 16.19 36.68 13.18
N LEU A 427 17.47 36.35 13.36
CA LEU A 427 18.06 35.06 13.03
C LEU A 427 17.88 34.12 14.22
N TRP A 428 17.12 33.05 14.02
CA TRP A 428 16.95 31.97 14.98
C TRP A 428 17.91 30.85 14.62
N PHE A 429 19.10 30.82 15.23
CA PHE A 429 20.19 29.92 14.88
C PHE A 429 20.29 28.72 15.83
N GLY A 430 20.25 27.52 15.28
CA GLY A 430 20.41 26.25 15.98
C GLY A 430 21.76 25.60 15.68
N GLN A 431 22.51 25.27 16.74
CA GLN A 431 23.77 24.55 16.64
C GLN A 431 23.53 23.04 16.47
N SER A 432 24.28 22.39 15.57
CA SER A 432 24.14 20.97 15.24
C SER A 432 22.72 20.60 14.78
N ALA A 433 22.36 19.32 14.89
CA ALA A 433 21.14 18.79 14.33
C ALA A 433 19.86 19.31 15.03
N PRO A 434 18.82 19.71 14.24
CA PRO A 434 17.61 20.33 14.76
C PRO A 434 16.93 19.56 15.90
N HIS A 435 16.79 18.22 15.78
CA HIS A 435 16.09 17.36 16.74
C HIS A 435 16.63 17.45 18.17
N GLY A 436 17.84 17.98 18.37
CA GLY A 436 18.43 18.18 19.69
C GLY A 436 18.84 19.62 20.01
N THR A 437 18.52 20.59 19.14
CA THR A 437 18.99 21.99 19.26
C THR A 437 17.97 22.93 19.92
N VAL A 438 18.47 24.08 20.36
CA VAL A 438 17.67 25.25 20.76
C VAL A 438 17.97 26.35 19.75
N TYR A 439 16.92 26.92 19.14
CA TYR A 439 17.10 28.04 18.22
C TYR A 439 17.31 29.32 19.01
N LEU A 440 18.53 29.84 18.96
CA LEU A 440 18.98 31.02 19.68
C LEU A 440 18.72 32.29 18.84
N PRO A 441 18.12 33.34 19.42
CA PRO A 441 17.81 34.56 18.68
C PRO A 441 19.03 35.48 18.61
N PHE A 442 19.36 35.92 17.40
CA PHE A 442 20.30 36.99 17.12
C PHE A 442 19.59 38.07 16.28
N SER A 443 19.80 39.34 16.58
CA SER A 443 19.30 40.41 15.71
C SER A 443 20.04 40.37 14.38
N CYS A 444 19.40 40.76 13.28
CA CYS A 444 20.16 40.98 12.04
C CYS A 444 21.11 42.18 12.12
N ALA A 445 20.92 43.08 13.11
CA ALA A 445 21.80 44.20 13.40
C ALA A 445 23.00 43.84 14.28
N GLN A 446 23.18 42.56 14.64
CA GLN A 446 24.19 42.14 15.61
C GLN A 446 25.59 42.54 15.14
N THR A 447 26.36 43.20 16.01
CA THR A 447 27.74 43.61 15.66
C THR A 447 28.79 42.62 16.15
N SER A 448 28.41 41.77 17.12
CA SER A 448 29.27 40.76 17.72
C SER A 448 28.48 39.50 18.11
N LEU A 449 29.13 38.35 18.05
CA LEU A 449 28.59 37.06 18.53
C LEU A 449 29.44 36.56 19.70
N PRO A 450 28.97 35.59 20.51
CA PRO A 450 29.78 35.03 21.57
C PRO A 450 30.99 34.27 21.01
N GLU A 451 32.13 34.30 21.70
CA GLU A 451 33.37 33.63 21.27
C GLU A 451 33.16 32.14 20.95
N SER A 452 32.21 31.47 21.61
CA SER A 452 31.87 30.07 21.39
C SER A 452 31.25 29.78 20.01
N PHE A 453 30.80 30.81 19.29
CA PHE A 453 30.25 30.73 17.93
C PHE A 453 31.28 31.09 16.86
N HIS A 454 32.38 31.77 17.19
CA HIS A 454 33.44 32.09 16.23
C HIS A 454 34.82 31.64 16.72
N ASP A 455 35.53 32.42 17.52
CA ASP A 455 36.97 32.21 17.76
C ASP A 455 37.28 30.85 18.39
N ARG A 456 36.39 30.39 19.29
CA ARG A 456 36.46 29.10 19.98
C ARG A 456 35.58 28.02 19.34
N ALA A 457 34.84 28.32 18.28
CA ALA A 457 33.98 27.32 17.61
C ALA A 457 34.79 26.21 16.96
N GLY A 458 35.94 26.55 16.35
CA GLY A 458 36.86 25.59 15.74
C GLY A 458 36.29 24.91 14.49
N TYR A 459 36.62 23.62 14.33
CA TYR A 459 36.13 22.77 13.24
C TYR A 459 35.76 21.38 13.74
N GLN A 460 35.03 20.62 12.92
CA GLN A 460 34.50 19.30 13.31
C GLN A 460 35.56 18.26 13.73
N GLY A 461 36.82 18.41 13.31
CA GLY A 461 37.89 17.45 13.59
C GLY A 461 38.58 17.62 14.95
N GLU A 462 38.34 18.74 15.64
CA GLU A 462 38.99 19.06 16.91
C GLU A 462 37.96 19.33 18.00
N PHE A 463 37.87 18.43 18.98
CA PHE A 463 36.98 18.59 20.12
C PHE A 463 37.41 19.77 21.01
N ALA A 464 36.48 20.70 21.27
CA ALA A 464 36.76 21.89 22.08
C ALA A 464 35.61 22.23 23.03
N LEU A 465 35.91 22.34 24.34
CA LEU A 465 34.96 22.75 25.37
C LEU A 465 34.49 24.20 25.21
N GLY A 466 35.29 25.04 24.55
CA GLY A 466 34.92 26.41 24.22
C GLY A 466 33.93 26.54 23.06
N SER A 467 33.63 25.46 22.33
CA SER A 467 32.80 25.49 21.13
C SER A 467 31.33 25.27 21.46
N ALA A 468 30.48 26.18 20.99
CA ALA A 468 29.03 26.02 21.09
C ALA A 468 28.56 24.79 20.28
N TRP A 469 29.13 24.57 19.09
CA TRP A 469 28.74 23.43 18.26
C TRP A 469 29.02 22.11 18.96
N TRP A 470 30.18 21.94 19.58
CA TRP A 470 30.51 20.72 20.34
C TRP A 470 29.60 20.50 21.56
N ALA A 471 29.17 21.57 22.23
CA ALA A 471 28.21 21.46 23.35
C ALA A 471 26.89 20.80 22.90
N PHE A 472 26.38 21.19 21.73
CA PHE A 472 25.15 20.64 21.18
C PHE A 472 25.37 19.26 20.54
N ASN A 473 26.44 19.12 19.74
CA ASN A 473 26.77 17.89 19.02
C ASN A 473 27.09 16.73 19.96
N LEU A 474 27.81 16.96 21.06
CA LEU A 474 28.11 15.94 22.06
C LEU A 474 26.83 15.35 22.65
N VAL A 475 25.89 16.21 23.05
CA VAL A 475 24.60 15.75 23.60
C VAL A 475 23.78 15.01 22.55
N ASN A 476 23.77 15.47 21.30
CA ASN A 476 23.05 14.79 20.22
C ASN A 476 23.63 13.40 19.94
N ASN A 477 24.96 13.26 19.94
CA ASN A 477 25.62 11.96 19.81
C ASN A 477 25.40 11.07 21.04
N TRP A 478 25.52 11.62 22.25
CA TRP A 478 25.29 10.86 23.49
C TRP A 478 23.85 10.35 23.57
N ARG A 479 22.88 11.15 23.14
CA ARG A 479 21.46 10.76 23.06
C ARG A 479 21.26 9.47 22.25
N THR A 480 22.09 9.17 21.25
CA THR A 480 21.91 7.99 20.38
C THR A 480 22.06 6.66 21.13
N ILE A 481 22.81 6.61 22.23
CA ILE A 481 23.07 5.35 22.96
C ILE A 481 21.80 4.80 23.63
N ARG A 482 20.89 5.70 24.03
CA ARG A 482 19.59 5.41 24.67
C ARG A 482 18.58 6.49 24.31
N TYR A 483 18.21 6.54 23.03
CA TYR A 483 17.41 7.63 22.48
C TYR A 483 16.10 7.82 23.25
N ASN A 484 15.31 6.79 23.47
CA ASN A 484 14.05 6.86 24.23
C ASN A 484 14.18 7.51 25.63
N ALA A 485 15.21 7.15 26.41
CA ALA A 485 15.38 7.67 27.76
C ALA A 485 16.03 9.06 27.79
N ILE A 486 17.14 9.24 27.07
CA ILE A 486 17.91 10.50 27.08
C ILE A 486 17.11 11.63 26.41
N SER A 487 16.27 11.30 25.42
CA SER A 487 15.40 12.28 24.75
C SER A 487 14.50 13.01 25.74
N HIS A 488 14.06 12.39 26.84
CA HIS A 488 13.21 13.10 27.81
C HIS A 488 13.92 14.29 28.46
N ASP A 489 15.19 14.12 28.87
CA ASP A 489 15.98 15.19 29.47
C ASP A 489 16.37 16.26 28.43
N VAL A 490 16.73 15.82 27.22
CA VAL A 490 17.08 16.73 26.11
C VAL A 490 15.87 17.55 25.66
N ASN A 491 14.71 16.93 25.47
CA ASN A 491 13.48 17.62 25.06
C ASN A 491 12.99 18.57 26.15
N LYS A 492 13.15 18.21 27.43
CA LYS A 492 12.86 19.13 28.55
C LYS A 492 13.75 20.36 28.53
N PHE A 493 15.05 20.19 28.26
CA PHE A 493 15.98 21.30 28.07
C PHE A 493 15.54 22.19 26.91
N ILE A 494 15.23 21.60 25.76
CA ILE A 494 14.79 22.32 24.57
C ILE A 494 13.52 23.12 24.86
N ALA A 495 12.48 22.49 25.41
CA ALA A 495 11.22 23.16 25.72
C ALA A 495 11.40 24.34 26.69
N THR A 496 12.27 24.19 27.68
CA THR A 496 12.56 25.25 28.67
C THR A 496 13.21 26.46 27.99
N TYR A 497 14.31 26.26 27.28
CA TYR A 497 15.09 27.36 26.72
C TYR A 497 14.50 27.91 25.42
N GLN A 498 13.78 27.11 24.63
CA GLN A 498 13.07 27.60 23.44
C GLN A 498 11.93 28.55 23.83
N LYS A 499 11.15 28.20 24.87
CA LYS A 499 10.12 29.10 25.42
C LYS A 499 10.72 30.39 25.97
N GLU A 500 11.85 30.28 26.66
CA GLU A 500 12.57 31.46 27.18
C GLU A 500 13.09 32.36 26.05
N ALA A 501 13.62 31.76 24.96
CA ALA A 501 14.10 32.49 23.79
C ALA A 501 12.97 33.28 23.09
N PHE A 502 11.81 32.65 22.88
CA PHE A 502 10.63 33.35 22.34
C PHE A 502 10.17 34.48 23.26
N SER A 503 10.14 34.23 24.57
CA SER A 503 9.78 35.25 25.57
C SER A 503 10.77 36.41 25.60
N LEU A 504 12.06 36.15 25.37
CA LEU A 504 13.11 37.17 25.31
C LEU A 504 12.89 38.11 24.12
N VAL A 505 12.63 37.57 22.94
CA VAL A 505 12.34 38.38 21.73
C VAL A 505 11.01 39.14 21.88
N GLN A 506 9.97 38.51 22.44
CA GLN A 506 8.70 39.18 22.69
C GLN A 506 8.84 40.35 23.69
N ARG A 507 9.64 40.19 24.76
CA ARG A 507 9.95 41.26 25.70
C ARG A 507 10.77 42.38 25.07
N ARG A 508 11.75 42.04 24.22
CA ARG A 508 12.50 43.02 23.43
C ARG A 508 11.55 43.85 22.56
N ASP A 509 10.72 43.18 21.76
CA ASP A 509 9.78 43.83 20.83
C ASP A 509 8.73 44.70 21.54
N SER A 510 8.37 44.36 22.80
CA SER A 510 7.41 45.14 23.59
C SER A 510 8.05 46.29 24.40
N ARG A 511 9.31 46.14 24.84
CA ARG A 511 10.03 47.16 25.64
C ARG A 511 10.61 48.28 24.78
N ASP A 512 11.08 47.96 23.57
CA ASP A 512 11.82 48.90 22.71
C ASP A 512 10.93 49.71 21.77
N LYS A 513 9.82 50.29 22.27
CA LYS A 513 9.07 51.31 21.51
C LYS A 513 9.91 52.56 21.21
N ASP A 514 10.96 52.82 22.00
CA ASP A 514 11.93 53.93 21.86
C ASP A 514 13.39 53.48 21.53
N ARG A 515 13.55 52.28 20.96
CA ARG A 515 14.54 51.94 19.93
C ARG A 515 16.01 52.45 20.13
N ARG A 516 16.76 51.87 21.08
CA ARG A 516 18.23 52.10 21.29
C ARG A 516 19.07 50.86 20.96
N HIS A 517 20.18 51.03 20.24
CA HIS A 517 21.05 49.96 19.70
C HIS A 517 21.91 49.20 20.73
N GLY A 518 22.34 49.85 21.81
CA GLY A 518 23.46 49.37 22.65
C GLY A 518 23.19 48.11 23.50
N ASP A 519 21.93 47.77 23.76
CA ASP A 519 21.58 46.69 24.70
C ASP A 519 21.35 45.31 24.04
N LEU A 520 21.31 45.23 22.70
CA LEU A 520 20.87 44.04 21.98
C LEU A 520 21.95 42.96 21.85
N ASP A 521 23.18 43.35 21.53
CA ASP A 521 24.32 42.43 21.49
C ASP A 521 24.48 41.76 22.86
N ALA A 522 24.46 42.55 23.95
CA ALA A 522 24.56 42.05 25.32
C ALA A 522 23.40 41.10 25.68
N LEU A 523 22.16 41.45 25.30
CA LEU A 523 20.98 40.64 25.58
C LEU A 523 21.04 39.27 24.89
N HIS A 524 21.25 39.24 23.57
CA HIS A 524 21.28 38.01 22.80
C HIS A 524 22.54 37.19 23.09
N ASN A 525 23.72 37.82 23.18
CA ASN A 525 24.97 37.12 23.48
C ASN A 525 24.96 36.55 24.90
N GLY A 526 24.48 37.32 25.89
CA GLY A 526 24.33 36.83 27.26
C GLY A 526 23.37 35.65 27.37
N PHE A 527 22.25 35.69 26.63
CA PHE A 527 21.34 34.54 26.54
C PHE A 527 22.03 33.33 25.89
N ALA A 528 22.66 33.51 24.73
CA ALA A 528 23.33 32.45 23.98
C ALA A 528 24.45 31.78 24.80
N SER A 529 25.33 32.57 25.44
CA SER A 529 26.39 32.06 26.32
C SER A 529 25.82 31.23 27.47
N ARG A 530 24.77 31.72 28.15
CA ARG A 530 24.13 30.97 29.23
C ARG A 530 23.52 29.65 28.75
N VAL A 531 22.90 29.62 27.57
CA VAL A 531 22.36 28.37 27.01
C VAL A 531 23.49 27.38 26.68
N VAL A 532 24.61 27.87 26.14
CA VAL A 532 25.79 27.03 25.87
C VAL A 532 26.36 26.45 27.17
N ASP A 533 26.52 27.25 28.22
CA ASP A 533 26.99 26.79 29.53
C ASP A 533 26.02 25.77 30.16
N ALA A 534 24.72 26.03 30.07
CA ALA A 534 23.69 25.11 30.52
C ALA A 534 23.68 23.81 29.71
N ARG A 535 24.00 23.89 28.41
CA ARG A 535 24.11 22.73 27.53
C ARG A 535 25.30 21.85 27.89
N TRP A 536 26.45 22.44 28.21
CA TRP A 536 27.60 21.70 28.75
C TRP A 536 27.28 21.05 30.10
N THR A 537 26.60 21.78 30.99
CA THR A 537 26.14 21.24 32.28
C THR A 537 25.22 20.03 32.06
N LEU A 538 24.29 20.12 31.11
CA LEU A 538 23.45 18.99 30.71
C LEU A 538 24.28 17.83 30.16
N ALA A 539 25.26 18.09 29.29
CA ALA A 539 26.11 17.05 28.72
C ALA A 539 26.79 16.21 29.80
N TRP A 540 27.43 16.86 30.78
CA TRP A 540 28.08 16.16 31.89
C TRP A 540 27.09 15.42 32.78
N LYS A 541 25.91 16.00 33.01
CA LYS A 541 24.82 15.32 33.73
C LYS A 541 24.34 14.07 32.98
N LEU A 542 24.19 14.12 31.66
CA LEU A 542 23.74 12.98 30.87
C LEU A 542 24.78 11.87 30.82
N ILE A 543 26.07 12.22 30.77
CA ILE A 543 27.17 11.25 30.84
C ILE A 543 27.16 10.51 32.18
N SER A 544 27.00 11.21 33.31
CA SER A 544 26.95 10.56 34.62
C SER A 544 25.64 9.81 34.89
N LYS A 545 24.52 10.35 34.40
CA LYS A 545 23.18 9.76 34.57
C LYS A 545 22.99 8.50 33.73
N TYR A 546 23.50 8.46 32.51
CA TYR A 546 23.29 7.35 31.56
C TYR A 546 24.62 6.66 31.19
N SER A 547 25.30 6.09 32.20
CA SER A 547 26.56 5.35 32.02
C SER A 547 26.33 3.84 32.06
N ASP A 548 27.12 3.09 31.27
CA ASP A 548 27.22 1.63 31.33
C ASP A 548 25.88 0.86 31.20
N GLY A 549 24.88 1.47 30.55
CA GLY A 549 23.54 0.90 30.39
C GLY A 549 22.61 1.07 31.59
N TYR A 550 23.04 1.80 32.62
CA TYR A 550 22.24 2.15 33.80
C TYR A 550 21.68 3.57 33.72
N VAL A 551 20.69 3.84 34.57
CA VAL A 551 20.22 5.18 34.92
C VAL A 551 20.55 5.44 36.37
N THR A 552 21.47 6.36 36.61
CA THR A 552 21.89 6.81 37.94
C THR A 552 20.89 7.87 38.44
N PRO A 553 20.30 7.71 39.64
CA PRO A 553 19.42 8.72 40.21
C PRO A 553 20.18 10.02 40.56
N ASP A 554 19.47 11.14 40.60
CA ASP A 554 20.04 12.46 40.95
C ASP A 554 20.49 12.57 42.43
N LYS A 555 20.06 11.64 43.28
CA LYS A 555 20.43 11.53 44.70
C LYS A 555 20.99 10.14 44.98
N GLU A 556 21.72 9.99 46.09
CA GLU A 556 22.23 8.68 46.54
C GLU A 556 21.11 7.64 46.55
N GLY A 557 21.33 6.52 45.85
CA GLY A 557 20.33 5.50 45.64
C GLY A 557 20.75 4.46 44.60
N PRO A 558 19.96 3.39 44.45
CA PRO A 558 20.29 2.31 43.53
C PRO A 558 20.17 2.76 42.07
N MET A 559 21.17 2.38 41.27
CA MET A 559 21.12 2.54 39.82
C MET A 559 20.06 1.61 39.20
N LYS A 560 19.35 2.10 38.18
CA LYS A 560 18.34 1.32 37.45
C LYS A 560 18.91 0.79 36.14
N SER A 561 18.95 -0.53 35.96
CA SER A 561 19.20 -1.11 34.63
C SER A 561 17.91 -1.05 33.81
N LEU A 562 17.97 -0.50 32.59
CA LEU A 562 16.81 -0.45 31.70
C LEU A 562 16.68 -1.70 30.81
N GLY A 563 17.78 -2.43 30.59
CA GLY A 563 17.80 -3.60 29.72
C GLY A 563 17.41 -3.29 28.27
N TYR A 564 17.04 -4.33 27.53
CA TYR A 564 16.42 -4.23 26.20
C TYR A 564 14.90 -4.49 26.34
N PRO A 565 14.04 -3.84 25.56
CA PRO A 565 12.60 -4.04 25.69
C PRO A 565 12.17 -5.41 25.17
N ALA A 566 11.16 -6.01 25.81
CA ALA A 566 10.69 -7.35 25.51
C ALA A 566 10.21 -7.53 24.06
N TRP A 567 9.54 -6.51 23.50
CA TRP A 567 9.08 -6.55 22.12
C TRP A 567 10.25 -6.69 21.12
N TRP A 568 11.37 -6.00 21.37
CA TRP A 568 12.53 -6.03 20.49
C TRP A 568 13.27 -7.36 20.64
N LEU A 569 13.48 -7.81 21.89
CA LEU A 569 14.06 -9.11 22.17
C LEU A 569 13.29 -10.25 21.48
N ASN A 570 11.96 -10.16 21.44
CA ASN A 570 11.09 -11.11 20.74
C ASN A 570 11.27 -11.17 19.23
N GLN A 571 11.77 -10.10 18.62
CA GLN A 571 12.06 -10.04 17.18
C GLN A 571 13.51 -10.40 16.85
N THR A 572 14.38 -10.48 17.85
CA THR A 572 15.78 -10.86 17.65
C THR A 572 16.01 -12.35 17.92
N ASN A 573 17.22 -12.81 17.64
CA ASN A 573 17.62 -14.16 18.02
C ASN A 573 17.61 -14.36 19.55
N TYR A 574 17.50 -13.32 20.39
CA TYR A 574 17.46 -13.45 21.85
C TYR A 574 16.37 -14.42 22.33
N VAL A 575 15.19 -14.47 21.69
CA VAL A 575 14.15 -15.46 22.05
C VAL A 575 14.50 -16.91 21.75
N GLN A 576 15.60 -17.16 21.05
CA GLN A 576 16.16 -18.49 20.87
C GLN A 576 17.06 -18.90 22.04
N TRP A 577 17.50 -17.93 22.86
CA TRP A 577 18.33 -18.16 24.04
C TRP A 577 17.40 -18.53 25.19
N THR A 578 17.43 -19.78 25.60
CA THR A 578 16.65 -20.26 26.73
C THR A 578 17.26 -19.78 28.04
N VAL A 579 16.62 -18.80 28.69
CA VAL A 579 16.92 -18.46 30.07
C VAL A 579 16.28 -19.53 30.97
N ASN A 580 17.10 -20.23 31.75
CA ASN A 580 16.70 -21.21 32.79
C ASN A 580 16.14 -22.57 32.32
N GLY A 581 16.39 -23.01 31.09
CA GLY A 581 15.97 -24.36 30.67
C GLY A 581 14.44 -24.60 30.73
N GLN A 582 13.62 -23.54 30.77
CA GLN A 582 12.17 -23.67 30.69
C GLN A 582 11.77 -24.13 29.28
N ALA A 583 11.14 -25.31 29.23
CA ALA A 583 10.59 -25.86 28.00
C ALA A 583 9.49 -24.95 27.43
N ASN A 584 9.57 -24.67 26.14
CA ASN A 584 8.60 -23.87 25.39
C ASN A 584 8.05 -24.69 24.23
N VAL A 585 6.76 -24.50 23.92
CA VAL A 585 6.14 -24.99 22.70
C VAL A 585 5.99 -23.81 21.74
N VAL A 586 6.48 -23.99 20.51
CA VAL A 586 6.37 -22.99 19.44
C VAL A 586 5.39 -23.49 18.39
N ILE A 587 4.40 -22.67 18.07
CA ILE A 587 3.35 -22.98 17.10
C ILE A 587 3.46 -21.97 15.96
N VAL A 588 3.58 -22.46 14.73
CA VAL A 588 3.66 -21.64 13.52
C VAL A 588 2.34 -21.77 12.78
N ASP A 589 1.62 -20.66 12.64
CA ASP A 589 0.36 -20.61 11.91
C ASP A 589 0.62 -20.25 10.43
N MET A 590 0.56 -21.27 9.57
CA MET A 590 0.83 -21.12 8.14
C MET A 590 -0.27 -20.33 7.40
N ALA A 591 -1.49 -20.27 7.94
CA ALA A 591 -2.59 -19.52 7.33
C ALA A 591 -2.53 -18.02 7.69
N ALA A 592 -2.00 -17.68 8.87
CA ALA A 592 -1.82 -16.31 9.34
C ALA A 592 -0.45 -15.72 8.96
N GLY A 593 0.02 -15.95 7.73
CA GLY A 593 1.29 -15.39 7.24
C GLY A 593 2.53 -15.90 7.98
N ASN A 594 2.53 -17.18 8.41
CA ASN A 594 3.58 -17.80 9.22
C ASN A 594 3.78 -17.15 10.60
N ASN A 595 2.70 -16.61 11.19
CA ASN A 595 2.76 -16.03 12.54
C ASN A 595 3.24 -17.07 13.56
N VAL A 596 4.23 -16.70 14.37
CA VAL A 596 4.88 -17.60 15.33
C VAL A 596 4.41 -17.28 16.74
N GLN A 597 3.75 -18.24 17.40
CA GLN A 597 3.35 -18.15 18.79
C GLN A 597 4.26 -19.01 19.67
N ARG A 598 4.94 -18.39 20.64
CA ARG A 598 5.75 -19.10 21.64
C ARG A 598 4.97 -19.16 22.95
N ARG A 599 4.82 -20.35 23.52
CA ARG A 599 4.09 -20.57 24.77
C ARG A 599 5.00 -21.29 25.78
N PRO A 600 5.11 -20.80 27.03
CA PRO A 600 5.85 -21.47 28.09
C PRO A 600 5.06 -22.69 28.58
N ILE A 601 5.19 -23.79 27.86
CA ILE A 601 4.51 -25.06 28.12
C ILE A 601 5.59 -26.12 28.32
N ALA A 602 5.66 -26.65 29.55
CA ALA A 602 6.50 -27.79 29.87
C ALA A 602 5.79 -29.09 29.46
N ALA A 603 6.12 -29.59 28.27
CA ALA A 603 5.65 -30.88 27.77
C ALA A 603 6.79 -31.59 27.03
N GLU A 604 6.82 -32.92 27.11
CA GLU A 604 7.79 -33.76 26.37
C GLU A 604 7.42 -33.87 24.89
N ALA A 605 6.12 -33.84 24.59
CA ALA A 605 5.60 -33.88 23.23
C ALA A 605 4.32 -33.04 23.13
N ALA A 606 4.12 -32.45 21.97
CA ALA A 606 2.92 -31.68 21.64
C ALA A 606 2.49 -31.98 20.20
N ILE A 607 1.20 -32.15 19.97
CA ILE A 607 0.61 -32.33 18.64
C ILE A 607 -0.61 -31.42 18.46
N MET A 608 -0.62 -30.64 17.38
CA MET A 608 -1.72 -29.75 17.03
C MET A 608 -2.84 -30.52 16.33
N ASN A 609 -4.08 -30.15 16.63
CA ASN A 609 -5.25 -30.64 15.92
C ASN A 609 -5.21 -30.25 14.43
N PRO A 610 -5.64 -31.13 13.51
CA PRO A 610 -5.51 -30.89 12.08
C PRO A 610 -6.43 -29.78 11.53
N LEU A 611 -7.47 -29.37 12.26
CA LEU A 611 -8.44 -28.36 11.81
C LEU A 611 -8.61 -27.19 12.77
N THR A 612 -8.67 -27.46 14.08
CA THR A 612 -9.02 -26.46 15.10
C THR A 612 -7.80 -26.04 15.92
N LYS A 613 -7.88 -24.92 16.66
CA LYS A 613 -6.80 -24.46 17.55
C LYS A 613 -6.80 -25.20 18.90
N VAL A 614 -6.79 -26.53 18.82
CA VAL A 614 -6.71 -27.45 19.96
C VAL A 614 -5.34 -28.12 19.94
N ILE A 615 -4.68 -28.19 21.09
CA ILE A 615 -3.37 -28.82 21.24
C ILE A 615 -3.45 -29.97 22.24
N ALA A 616 -2.84 -31.10 21.90
CA ALA A 616 -2.64 -32.19 22.85
C ALA A 616 -1.19 -32.19 23.35
N LEU A 617 -1.02 -32.30 24.66
CA LEU A 617 0.26 -32.23 25.37
C LEU A 617 0.49 -33.54 26.14
N ARG A 618 1.71 -34.05 26.10
CA ARG A 618 2.17 -35.21 26.88
C ARG A 618 3.31 -34.79 27.81
N ALA A 619 3.15 -35.07 29.09
CA ALA A 619 4.20 -34.92 30.11
C ALA A 619 4.31 -36.23 30.89
N GLY A 620 5.28 -37.07 30.53
CA GLY A 620 5.38 -38.45 31.02
C GLY A 620 4.09 -39.26 30.71
N PRO A 621 3.49 -39.93 31.70
CA PRO A 621 2.24 -40.68 31.52
C PRO A 621 0.97 -39.81 31.48
N GLN A 622 1.08 -38.50 31.72
CA GLN A 622 -0.07 -37.60 31.70
C GLN A 622 -0.33 -37.03 30.30
N LEU A 623 -1.56 -37.18 29.81
CA LEU A 623 -2.07 -36.58 28.59
C LEU A 623 -3.03 -35.44 28.93
N GLN A 624 -2.91 -34.33 28.20
CA GLN A 624 -3.78 -33.16 28.35
C GLN A 624 -4.20 -32.65 26.98
N ILE A 625 -5.46 -32.24 26.85
CA ILE A 625 -5.99 -31.58 25.65
C ILE A 625 -6.41 -30.18 26.07
N PHE A 626 -5.92 -29.19 25.35
CA PHE A 626 -6.10 -27.78 25.67
C PHE A 626 -6.66 -27.04 24.45
N ASN A 627 -7.73 -26.29 24.67
CA ASN A 627 -8.27 -25.36 23.67
C ASN A 627 -7.53 -24.04 23.80
N MET A 628 -6.79 -23.66 22.75
CA MET A 628 -5.95 -22.47 22.81
C MET A 628 -6.73 -21.16 22.69
N GLU A 629 -7.89 -21.17 22.03
CA GLU A 629 -8.74 -19.99 21.88
C GLU A 629 -9.46 -19.67 23.19
N LEU A 630 -10.07 -20.68 23.80
CA LEU A 630 -10.74 -20.56 25.09
C LEU A 630 -9.77 -20.48 26.27
N ARG A 631 -8.47 -20.71 26.02
CA ARG A 631 -7.40 -20.82 27.03
C ARG A 631 -7.78 -21.78 28.17
N ALA A 632 -8.47 -22.87 27.82
CA ALA A 632 -9.05 -23.80 28.76
C ALA A 632 -8.61 -25.23 28.49
N LYS A 633 -8.35 -25.98 29.55
CA LYS A 633 -8.12 -27.42 29.49
C LYS A 633 -9.45 -28.12 29.17
N MET A 634 -9.47 -28.91 28.10
CA MET A 634 -10.65 -29.67 27.66
C MET A 634 -10.72 -31.02 28.37
N LYS A 635 -9.66 -31.83 28.27
CA LYS A 635 -9.59 -33.17 28.86
C LYS A 635 -8.21 -33.46 29.40
N THR A 636 -8.14 -34.38 30.35
CA THR A 636 -6.89 -34.96 30.81
C THR A 636 -7.08 -36.44 31.08
N HIS A 637 -6.04 -37.22 30.86
CA HIS A 637 -6.04 -38.65 31.15
C HIS A 637 -4.64 -39.10 31.57
N GLN A 638 -4.58 -40.00 32.53
CA GLN A 638 -3.34 -40.60 33.00
C GLN A 638 -3.23 -42.02 32.42
N MET A 639 -2.28 -42.23 31.52
CA MET A 639 -2.06 -43.55 30.93
C MET A 639 -1.35 -44.48 31.93
N THR A 640 -1.70 -45.76 31.90
CA THR A 640 -1.05 -46.82 32.69
C THR A 640 0.31 -47.22 32.10
N GLU A 641 0.41 -47.23 30.77
CA GLU A 641 1.64 -47.47 30.02
C GLU A 641 2.08 -46.18 29.30
N ALA A 642 3.40 -46.00 29.16
CA ALA A 642 3.93 -44.87 28.42
C ALA A 642 3.48 -44.92 26.94
N VAL A 643 2.92 -43.82 26.47
CA VAL A 643 2.59 -43.64 25.05
C VAL A 643 3.89 -43.43 24.29
N VAL A 644 4.26 -44.34 23.40
CA VAL A 644 5.49 -44.28 22.60
C VAL A 644 5.31 -43.50 21.30
N PHE A 645 4.10 -43.52 20.74
CA PHE A 645 3.74 -42.76 19.54
C PHE A 645 2.29 -42.31 19.64
N TRP A 646 1.98 -41.16 19.06
CA TRP A 646 0.64 -40.62 19.03
C TRP A 646 0.46 -39.64 17.88
N ARG A 647 -0.76 -39.57 17.37
CA ARG A 647 -1.15 -38.59 16.34
C ARG A 647 -2.65 -38.39 16.33
N TRP A 648 -3.07 -37.28 15.75
CA TRP A 648 -4.46 -37.10 15.35
C TRP A 648 -4.76 -38.05 14.19
N ILE A 649 -5.80 -38.88 14.33
CA ILE A 649 -6.28 -39.76 13.27
C ILE A 649 -7.50 -39.16 12.57
N THR A 650 -8.30 -38.40 13.31
CA THR A 650 -9.36 -37.55 12.81
C THR A 650 -9.30 -36.22 13.56
N PRO A 651 -10.04 -35.18 13.14
CA PRO A 651 -10.12 -33.93 13.89
C PRO A 651 -10.64 -34.10 15.32
N ASN A 652 -11.32 -35.20 15.65
CA ASN A 652 -11.92 -35.40 16.96
C ASN A 652 -11.29 -36.55 17.75
N THR A 653 -10.34 -37.31 17.17
CA THR A 653 -9.79 -38.51 17.80
C THR A 653 -8.26 -38.57 17.66
N ILE A 654 -7.61 -38.90 18.78
CA ILE A 654 -6.17 -39.13 18.87
C ILE A 654 -5.90 -40.64 18.92
N GLY A 655 -5.06 -41.14 18.04
CA GLY A 655 -4.50 -42.49 18.14
C GLY A 655 -3.30 -42.48 19.09
N LEU A 656 -3.33 -43.32 20.12
CA LEU A 656 -2.28 -43.48 21.12
C LEU A 656 -1.71 -44.89 21.02
N VAL A 657 -0.38 -45.01 20.90
CA VAL A 657 0.32 -46.29 20.80
C VAL A 657 1.20 -46.45 22.03
N THR A 658 1.00 -47.52 22.78
CA THR A 658 1.85 -47.90 23.93
C THR A 658 2.83 -49.00 23.52
N ALA A 659 3.58 -49.54 24.49
CA ALA A 659 4.42 -50.71 24.25
C ALA A 659 3.59 -51.95 23.88
N GLY A 660 2.42 -52.14 24.50
CA GLY A 660 1.59 -53.33 24.32
C GLY A 660 0.38 -53.18 23.38
N ALA A 661 -0.20 -51.99 23.22
CA ALA A 661 -1.48 -51.84 22.51
C ALA A 661 -1.66 -50.47 21.84
N VAL A 662 -2.70 -50.38 21.01
CA VAL A 662 -3.15 -49.14 20.37
C VAL A 662 -4.53 -48.74 20.91
N TYR A 663 -4.71 -47.46 21.23
CA TYR A 663 -5.91 -46.86 21.79
C TYR A 663 -6.38 -45.68 20.95
N HIS A 664 -7.68 -45.42 20.94
CA HIS A 664 -8.29 -44.22 20.37
C HIS A 664 -8.87 -43.37 21.50
N TRP A 665 -8.56 -42.08 21.51
CA TRP A 665 -9.06 -41.14 22.50
C TRP A 665 -9.82 -40.00 21.84
N SER A 666 -11.14 -39.99 22.00
CA SER A 666 -11.99 -38.92 21.48
C SER A 666 -11.91 -37.67 22.36
N ILE A 667 -11.93 -36.50 21.73
CA ILE A 667 -12.03 -35.21 22.42
C ILE A 667 -13.47 -34.87 22.81
N GLU A 668 -14.44 -35.59 22.24
CA GLU A 668 -15.85 -35.43 22.53
C GLU A 668 -16.27 -36.23 23.77
N GLY A 669 -17.08 -35.58 24.61
CA GLY A 669 -17.54 -36.14 25.89
C GLY A 669 -16.42 -36.54 26.84
N ASP A 670 -16.77 -37.27 27.90
CA ASP A 670 -15.84 -37.65 28.98
C ASP A 670 -15.22 -39.04 28.81
N SER A 671 -15.28 -39.61 27.61
CA SER A 671 -14.77 -40.96 27.34
C SER A 671 -13.25 -41.10 27.58
N PRO A 672 -12.77 -42.12 28.32
CA PRO A 672 -11.34 -42.42 28.42
C PRO A 672 -10.80 -43.02 27.11
N PRO A 673 -9.47 -43.09 26.91
CA PRO A 673 -8.87 -43.80 25.78
C PRO A 673 -9.36 -45.25 25.69
N GLN A 674 -9.87 -45.64 24.52
CA GLN A 674 -10.42 -46.97 24.26
C GLN A 674 -9.44 -47.84 23.48
N LYS A 675 -9.10 -49.01 24.01
CA LYS A 675 -8.23 -49.98 23.35
C LYS A 675 -8.86 -50.48 22.05
N GLN A 676 -8.08 -50.49 20.97
CA GLN A 676 -8.50 -50.99 19.65
C GLN A 676 -7.95 -52.40 19.39
N PHE A 677 -6.63 -52.59 19.51
CA PHE A 677 -5.98 -53.90 19.31
C PHE A 677 -4.62 -53.96 20.02
N ASP A 678 -4.11 -55.18 20.22
CA ASP A 678 -2.78 -55.45 20.78
C ASP A 678 -1.69 -55.39 19.70
N ARG A 679 -0.51 -54.85 20.05
CA ARG A 679 0.65 -54.83 19.15
C ARG A 679 1.12 -56.26 18.88
N HIS A 680 1.32 -56.59 17.62
CA HIS A 680 1.87 -57.87 17.22
C HIS A 680 3.34 -57.98 17.62
N ALA A 681 3.83 -59.20 17.91
CA ALA A 681 5.20 -59.46 18.35
C ALA A 681 6.29 -58.91 17.40
N ASN A 682 6.03 -58.90 16.08
CA ASN A 682 6.93 -58.32 15.06
C ASN A 682 7.08 -56.79 15.16
N LEU A 683 6.15 -56.10 15.82
CA LEU A 683 6.27 -54.71 16.25
C LEU A 683 6.54 -54.69 17.76
N GLY A 684 7.56 -55.41 18.19
CA GLY A 684 7.94 -55.55 19.60
C GLY A 684 8.64 -54.30 20.17
N PRO A 685 9.19 -54.39 21.39
CA PRO A 685 9.80 -53.24 22.09
C PRO A 685 10.96 -52.58 21.34
N ASN A 686 11.70 -53.34 20.53
CA ASN A 686 12.85 -52.86 19.75
C ASN A 686 12.45 -52.18 18.43
N THR A 687 11.15 -52.08 18.13
CA THR A 687 10.64 -51.45 16.92
C THR A 687 10.26 -50.00 17.22
N GLN A 688 10.84 -49.05 16.47
CA GLN A 688 10.44 -47.66 16.52
C GLN A 688 9.17 -47.47 15.70
N ILE A 689 8.08 -47.03 16.34
CA ILE A 689 6.84 -46.68 15.66
C ILE A 689 7.03 -45.34 14.94
N ILE A 690 6.71 -45.32 13.64
CA ILE A 690 6.89 -44.13 12.79
C ILE A 690 5.58 -43.60 12.22
N SER A 691 4.55 -44.45 12.09
CA SER A 691 3.24 -44.01 11.63
C SER A 691 2.11 -44.89 12.16
N TYR A 692 0.92 -44.32 12.19
CA TYR A 692 -0.32 -45.01 12.51
C TYR A 692 -1.45 -44.41 11.68
N GLU A 693 -1.95 -45.14 10.69
CA GLU A 693 -3.00 -44.69 9.77
C GLU A 693 -4.32 -45.40 10.04
N THR A 694 -5.43 -44.74 9.72
CA THR A 694 -6.77 -45.33 9.75
C THR A 694 -7.42 -45.14 8.41
N SER A 695 -8.23 -46.10 7.99
CA SER A 695 -9.11 -45.89 6.85
C SER A 695 -10.14 -44.79 7.13
N PRO A 696 -10.69 -44.12 6.11
CA PRO A 696 -11.70 -43.07 6.29
C PRO A 696 -12.96 -43.52 7.04
N ASP A 697 -13.37 -44.78 6.87
CA ASP A 697 -14.47 -45.41 7.61
C ASP A 697 -14.09 -45.86 9.04
N ASN A 698 -12.83 -45.68 9.44
CA ASN A 698 -12.23 -46.12 10.70
C ASN A 698 -12.37 -47.63 11.00
N GLN A 699 -12.56 -48.47 9.97
CA GLN A 699 -12.67 -49.93 10.11
C GLN A 699 -11.33 -50.66 9.99
N TRP A 700 -10.36 -50.06 9.30
CA TRP A 700 -9.02 -50.60 9.10
C TRP A 700 -7.99 -49.71 9.76
N LEU A 701 -7.10 -50.32 10.53
CA LEU A 701 -6.05 -49.63 11.30
C LEU A 701 -4.70 -50.18 10.87
N LEU A 702 -3.77 -49.30 10.51
CA LEU A 702 -2.43 -49.67 10.05
C LEU A 702 -1.38 -49.07 10.98
N LEU A 703 -0.68 -49.91 11.73
CA LEU A 703 0.46 -49.50 12.54
C LEU A 703 1.76 -49.80 11.77
N VAL A 704 2.66 -48.83 11.69
CA VAL A 704 3.93 -48.94 10.95
C VAL A 704 5.10 -48.67 11.89
N GLY A 705 6.08 -49.58 11.89
CA GLY A 705 7.30 -49.45 12.68
C GLY A 705 8.52 -49.97 11.93
N ILE A 706 9.68 -49.49 12.34
CA ILE A 706 10.98 -49.85 11.76
C ILE A 706 11.93 -50.37 12.83
N SER A 707 12.82 -51.28 12.44
CA SER A 707 13.88 -51.84 13.29
C SER A 707 15.19 -51.90 12.51
N ALA A 708 16.32 -51.87 13.22
CA ALA A 708 17.63 -52.08 12.61
C ALA A 708 17.75 -53.54 12.14
N GLY A 709 17.97 -53.74 10.85
CA GLY A 709 18.25 -55.03 10.24
C GLY A 709 19.75 -55.28 10.07
N GLU A 710 20.12 -56.45 9.55
CA GLU A 710 21.51 -56.80 9.29
C GLU A 710 22.15 -55.90 8.22
N GLY A 711 23.46 -55.64 8.34
CA GLY A 711 24.22 -54.87 7.34
C GLY A 711 23.88 -53.37 7.26
N GLY A 712 23.20 -52.79 8.25
CA GLY A 712 22.82 -51.37 8.26
C GLY A 712 21.54 -51.05 7.46
N ARG A 713 20.82 -52.08 7.00
CA ARG A 713 19.50 -51.93 6.37
C ARG A 713 18.44 -51.67 7.45
N ILE A 714 17.41 -50.89 7.12
CA ILE A 714 16.25 -50.69 7.99
C ILE A 714 15.13 -51.65 7.55
N ASP A 715 14.64 -52.48 8.46
CA ASP A 715 13.51 -53.37 8.21
C ASP A 715 12.21 -52.72 8.64
N GLY A 716 11.24 -52.65 7.72
CA GLY A 716 9.91 -52.12 7.96
C GLY A 716 8.90 -53.22 8.28
N ASN A 717 8.16 -53.07 9.36
CA ASN A 717 7.11 -53.98 9.81
C ASN A 717 5.80 -53.20 9.98
N MET A 718 4.70 -53.76 9.47
CA MET A 718 3.37 -53.18 9.56
C MET A 718 2.37 -54.18 10.11
N GLN A 719 1.40 -53.69 10.88
CA GLN A 719 0.27 -54.46 11.38
C GLN A 719 -1.01 -53.82 10.87
N LEU A 720 -1.70 -54.52 9.98
CA LEU A 720 -3.03 -54.17 9.49
C LEU A 720 -4.07 -54.88 10.34
N TYR A 721 -4.95 -54.14 11.01
CA TYR A 721 -6.03 -54.67 11.83
C TYR A 721 -7.39 -54.30 11.25
N SER A 722 -8.30 -55.28 11.20
CA SER A 722 -9.70 -55.08 10.84
C SER A 722 -10.56 -55.07 12.09
N LYS A 723 -11.31 -53.99 12.34
CA LYS A 723 -12.23 -53.88 13.48
C LYS A 723 -13.37 -54.88 13.39
N ASP A 724 -13.98 -55.01 12.21
CA ASP A 724 -15.10 -55.93 11.98
C ASP A 724 -14.70 -57.39 12.22
N LYS A 725 -13.55 -57.81 11.64
CA LYS A 725 -13.09 -59.20 11.76
C LYS A 725 -12.34 -59.46 13.07
N LYS A 726 -11.89 -58.41 13.76
CA LYS A 726 -11.02 -58.47 14.96
C LYS A 726 -9.73 -59.27 14.74
N VAL A 727 -9.19 -59.23 13.52
CA VAL A 727 -7.96 -59.96 13.13
C VAL A 727 -6.87 -58.96 12.74
N SER A 728 -5.62 -59.27 13.10
CA SER A 728 -4.43 -58.59 12.62
C SER A 728 -3.70 -59.42 11.56
N GLN A 729 -3.20 -58.74 10.52
CA GLN A 729 -2.28 -59.26 9.53
C GLN A 729 -0.97 -58.49 9.60
N VAL A 730 0.15 -59.20 9.59
CA VAL A 730 1.48 -58.60 9.52
C VAL A 730 1.92 -58.48 8.07
N LEU A 731 2.44 -57.31 7.72
CA LEU A 731 2.97 -56.99 6.40
C LEU A 731 4.41 -56.47 6.57
N GLN A 732 5.28 -56.78 5.61
CA GLN A 732 6.65 -56.29 5.60
C GLN A 732 6.72 -55.04 4.72
N GLY A 733 6.82 -53.86 5.33
CA GLY A 733 6.87 -52.59 4.60
C GLY A 733 7.19 -51.37 5.45
N HIS A 734 7.63 -50.32 4.78
CA HIS A 734 8.21 -49.11 5.40
C HIS A 734 7.24 -47.94 5.49
N ALA A 735 6.29 -47.85 4.56
CA ALA A 735 5.29 -46.78 4.54
C ALA A 735 4.01 -47.29 3.88
N GLY A 736 2.85 -46.86 4.38
CA GLY A 736 1.55 -47.20 3.81
C GLY A 736 0.49 -46.15 4.12
N THR A 737 -0.56 -46.14 3.31
CA THR A 737 -1.68 -45.19 3.38
C THR A 737 -2.94 -45.83 2.81
N PHE A 738 -4.11 -45.28 3.16
CA PHE A 738 -5.40 -45.69 2.59
C PHE A 738 -5.88 -44.68 1.55
N ALA A 739 -6.57 -45.17 0.54
CA ALA A 739 -7.23 -44.33 -0.46
C ALA A 739 -8.59 -44.91 -0.85
N HIS A 740 -9.51 -44.06 -1.29
CA HIS A 740 -10.72 -44.49 -1.99
C HIS A 740 -10.50 -44.28 -3.48
N ILE A 741 -10.79 -45.30 -4.28
CA ILE A 741 -10.74 -45.23 -5.74
C ILE A 741 -11.97 -45.89 -6.34
N LYS A 742 -12.28 -45.56 -7.60
CA LYS A 742 -13.19 -46.36 -8.43
C LYS A 742 -12.37 -47.26 -9.34
N PRO A 743 -12.23 -48.56 -9.05
CA PRO A 743 -11.39 -49.44 -9.86
C PRO A 743 -11.82 -49.43 -11.34
N PRO A 744 -10.88 -49.57 -12.29
CA PRO A 744 -11.23 -49.63 -13.71
C PRO A 744 -12.27 -50.72 -14.00
N GLY A 745 -13.40 -50.34 -14.59
CA GLY A 745 -14.50 -51.26 -14.95
C GLY A 745 -15.51 -51.57 -13.84
N ARG A 746 -15.36 -50.97 -12.64
CA ARG A 746 -16.33 -51.05 -11.54
C ARG A 746 -17.12 -49.75 -11.39
N THR A 747 -18.37 -49.85 -10.94
CA THR A 747 -19.25 -48.71 -10.65
C THR A 747 -19.22 -48.32 -9.17
N ASP A 748 -18.78 -49.22 -8.29
CA ASP A 748 -18.65 -49.03 -6.86
C ASP A 748 -17.26 -48.52 -6.46
N GLU A 749 -17.19 -47.76 -5.36
CA GLU A 749 -15.92 -47.29 -4.78
C GLU A 749 -15.28 -48.40 -3.92
N ALA A 750 -13.97 -48.55 -4.07
CA ALA A 750 -13.15 -49.49 -3.34
C ALA A 750 -12.20 -48.76 -2.39
N GLN A 751 -12.10 -49.25 -1.16
CA GLN A 751 -11.10 -48.80 -0.20
C GLN A 751 -9.82 -49.62 -0.39
N VAL A 752 -8.73 -48.97 -0.78
CA VAL A 752 -7.46 -49.62 -1.06
C VAL A 752 -6.41 -49.26 -0.02
N LEU A 753 -5.60 -50.25 0.34
CA LEU A 753 -4.35 -50.09 1.06
C LEU A 753 -3.21 -50.02 0.03
N CYS A 754 -2.49 -48.91 0.07
CA CYS A 754 -1.27 -48.71 -0.70
C CYS A 754 -0.08 -48.78 0.27
N PHE A 755 0.91 -49.62 0.00
CA PHE A 755 2.11 -49.67 0.84
C PHE A 755 3.37 -50.02 0.05
N ALA A 756 4.51 -49.48 0.50
CA ALA A 756 5.82 -49.78 -0.03
C ALA A 756 6.49 -50.81 0.88
N GLY A 757 6.84 -51.97 0.34
CA GLY A 757 7.38 -53.08 1.11
C GLY A 757 8.15 -54.10 0.29
N THR A 758 8.61 -55.15 0.95
CA THR A 758 9.36 -56.24 0.32
C THR A 758 8.58 -57.53 0.45
N LYS A 759 8.71 -58.42 -0.54
CA LYS A 759 8.16 -59.78 -0.47
C LYS A 759 9.25 -60.77 -0.90
N ASP A 760 9.47 -61.81 -0.10
CA ASP A 760 10.35 -62.94 -0.42
C ASP A 760 11.80 -62.55 -0.84
N GLY A 761 12.35 -61.49 -0.22
CA GLY A 761 13.72 -61.00 -0.53
C GLY A 761 13.85 -60.17 -1.80
N ALA A 762 12.74 -59.87 -2.49
CA ALA A 762 12.71 -58.97 -3.65
C ALA A 762 13.05 -57.51 -3.28
N PRO A 763 13.53 -56.70 -4.26
CA PRO A 763 13.69 -55.26 -4.09
C PRO A 763 12.35 -54.60 -3.71
N LEU A 764 12.43 -53.40 -3.13
CA LEU A 764 11.26 -52.69 -2.63
C LEU A 764 10.21 -52.45 -3.74
N GLN A 765 8.97 -52.83 -3.45
CA GLN A 765 7.83 -52.77 -4.36
C GLN A 765 6.67 -51.98 -3.74
N LEU A 766 5.88 -51.37 -4.61
CA LEU A 766 4.60 -50.76 -4.28
C LEU A 766 3.48 -51.80 -4.45
N PHE A 767 2.72 -52.00 -3.38
CA PHE A 767 1.56 -52.87 -3.32
C PHE A 767 0.29 -52.03 -3.23
N ILE A 768 -0.72 -52.37 -4.04
CA ILE A 768 -2.04 -51.74 -4.02
C ILE A 768 -3.09 -52.84 -4.03
N MET A 769 -3.89 -52.91 -2.96
CA MET A 769 -4.92 -53.92 -2.78
C MET A 769 -6.13 -53.38 -2.03
N GLU A 770 -7.31 -53.84 -2.41
CA GLU A 770 -8.56 -53.56 -1.71
C GLU A 770 -8.58 -54.21 -0.33
N VAL A 771 -9.01 -53.45 0.68
CA VAL A 771 -9.17 -53.91 2.05
C VAL A 771 -10.67 -54.05 2.36
N GLY A 772 -11.13 -55.29 2.49
CA GLY A 772 -12.55 -55.63 2.53
C GLY A 772 -12.99 -56.38 1.28
N ALA A 773 -14.24 -56.82 1.26
CA ALA A 773 -14.86 -57.38 0.06
C ALA A 773 -15.99 -56.46 -0.37
N ASN A 774 -16.17 -56.27 -1.68
CA ASN A 774 -17.34 -55.54 -2.19
C ASN A 774 -18.62 -56.37 -2.00
N ALA A 775 -19.78 -55.76 -2.24
CA ALA A 775 -21.08 -56.44 -2.10
C ALA A 775 -21.24 -57.71 -2.97
N ALA A 776 -20.40 -57.89 -3.99
CA ALA A 776 -20.38 -59.04 -4.90
C ALA A 776 -19.24 -60.05 -4.62
N GLY A 777 -18.43 -59.84 -3.58
CA GLY A 777 -17.29 -60.71 -3.21
C GLY A 777 -16.04 -60.60 -4.09
N GLN A 778 -15.97 -59.63 -5.00
CA GLN A 778 -14.79 -59.37 -5.84
C GLN A 778 -13.82 -58.40 -5.14
N SER A 779 -12.51 -58.70 -5.19
CA SER A 779 -11.45 -57.87 -4.59
C SER A 779 -10.50 -57.33 -5.66
N PHE A 780 -10.27 -56.02 -5.68
CA PHE A 780 -9.30 -55.35 -6.54
C PHE A 780 -7.87 -55.51 -6.00
N ARG A 781 -6.95 -55.98 -6.84
CA ARG A 781 -5.53 -56.10 -6.50
C ARG A 781 -4.67 -55.92 -7.74
N LEU A 782 -3.65 -55.07 -7.64
CA LEU A 782 -2.67 -54.89 -8.70
C LEU A 782 -1.44 -55.78 -8.49
N PRO A 783 -0.75 -56.17 -9.59
CA PRO A 783 0.57 -56.80 -9.47
C PRO A 783 1.57 -55.82 -8.85
N PRO A 784 2.42 -56.25 -7.89
CA PRO A 784 3.39 -55.38 -7.24
C PRO A 784 4.32 -54.69 -8.24
N GLN A 785 4.48 -53.38 -8.11
CA GLN A 785 5.31 -52.57 -9.02
C GLN A 785 6.67 -52.24 -8.38
N PRO A 786 7.80 -52.38 -9.07
CA PRO A 786 9.11 -52.04 -8.51
C PRO A 786 9.23 -50.53 -8.28
N ILE A 787 9.82 -50.13 -7.15
CA ILE A 787 10.13 -48.72 -6.87
C ILE A 787 11.53 -48.42 -7.43
N PRO A 788 11.68 -47.53 -8.43
CA PRO A 788 12.92 -47.39 -9.19
C PRO A 788 13.92 -46.48 -8.47
N PHE A 789 14.56 -47.00 -7.42
CA PHE A 789 15.68 -46.36 -6.73
C PHE A 789 16.88 -46.15 -7.66
N ALA A 790 17.63 -45.08 -7.43
CA ALA A 790 18.87 -44.82 -8.14
C ALA A 790 20.02 -45.68 -7.59
N ALA A 791 21.04 -45.94 -8.42
CA ALA A 791 22.15 -46.84 -8.06
C ALA A 791 23.00 -46.32 -6.87
N ASP A 792 22.97 -45.02 -6.60
CA ASP A 792 23.62 -44.36 -5.47
C ASP A 792 22.78 -44.39 -4.18
N ALA A 793 21.53 -44.87 -4.24
CA ALA A 793 20.56 -44.87 -3.15
C ALA A 793 20.22 -46.30 -2.65
N VAL A 794 21.20 -47.21 -2.62
CA VAL A 794 21.01 -48.64 -2.30
C VAL A 794 20.42 -48.89 -0.90
N ASN A 795 20.76 -48.05 0.07
CA ASN A 795 20.29 -48.15 1.46
C ASN A 795 19.12 -47.18 1.76
N ASP A 796 18.56 -46.53 0.74
CA ASP A 796 17.43 -45.62 0.92
C ASP A 796 16.13 -46.41 1.12
N PHE A 797 15.20 -45.81 1.86
CA PHE A 797 13.91 -46.43 2.16
C PHE A 797 12.81 -45.38 2.31
N PRO A 798 11.53 -45.73 2.06
CA PRO A 798 10.42 -44.83 2.26
C PRO A 798 10.22 -44.43 3.71
N VAL A 799 9.99 -43.15 3.95
CA VAL A 799 9.72 -42.59 5.28
C VAL A 799 8.25 -42.23 5.43
N SER A 800 7.62 -41.73 4.36
CA SER A 800 6.21 -41.35 4.37
C SER A 800 5.55 -41.62 3.03
N MET A 801 4.27 -42.01 3.08
CA MET A 801 3.40 -42.19 1.94
C MET A 801 2.07 -41.48 2.20
N ILE A 802 1.60 -40.67 1.25
CA ILE A 802 0.32 -39.98 1.32
C ILE A 802 -0.39 -40.15 -0.02
N ALA A 803 -1.66 -40.54 0.01
CA ALA A 803 -2.51 -40.55 -1.18
C ALA A 803 -3.29 -39.24 -1.30
N SER A 804 -3.32 -38.66 -2.51
CA SER A 804 -4.20 -37.53 -2.80
C SER A 804 -5.65 -38.05 -2.94
N PRO A 805 -6.61 -37.51 -2.17
CA PRO A 805 -7.99 -37.99 -2.20
C PRO A 805 -8.73 -37.77 -3.52
N SER A 806 -8.26 -36.88 -4.39
CA SER A 806 -8.95 -36.54 -5.65
C SER A 806 -8.13 -36.76 -6.91
N ASP A 807 -6.80 -36.86 -6.79
CA ASP A 807 -5.94 -37.02 -7.96
C ASP A 807 -5.62 -38.50 -8.24
N ASP A 808 -5.97 -39.38 -7.29
CA ASP A 808 -5.61 -40.81 -7.28
C ASP A 808 -4.11 -41.04 -7.50
N ILE A 809 -3.28 -40.15 -6.93
CA ILE A 809 -1.82 -40.21 -6.97
C ILE A 809 -1.26 -40.41 -5.56
N ILE A 810 -0.27 -41.29 -5.46
CA ILE A 810 0.51 -41.53 -4.24
C ILE A 810 1.77 -40.69 -4.27
N TYR A 811 1.98 -39.89 -3.23
CA TYR A 811 3.23 -39.20 -2.93
C TYR A 811 4.02 -40.04 -1.95
N LEU A 812 5.21 -40.48 -2.35
CA LEU A 812 6.13 -41.26 -1.54
C LEU A 812 7.44 -40.49 -1.37
N ILE A 813 7.88 -40.28 -0.13
CA ILE A 813 9.17 -39.63 0.14
C ILE A 813 10.11 -40.58 0.89
N THR A 814 11.38 -40.55 0.51
CA THR A 814 12.41 -41.44 1.05
C THR A 814 13.33 -40.72 2.04
N LYS A 815 14.15 -41.51 2.74
CA LYS A 815 15.10 -41.03 3.75
C LYS A 815 16.15 -40.09 3.17
N LEU A 816 16.62 -40.34 1.95
CA LEU A 816 17.58 -39.48 1.23
C LEU A 816 16.94 -38.32 0.46
N GLY A 817 15.63 -38.09 0.62
CA GLY A 817 14.92 -36.96 0.03
C GLY A 817 14.51 -37.15 -1.42
N TYR A 818 14.31 -38.40 -1.88
CA TYR A 818 13.65 -38.66 -3.16
C TYR A 818 12.14 -38.62 -3.00
N LEU A 819 11.49 -37.91 -3.91
CA LEU A 819 10.04 -37.90 -4.09
C LEU A 819 9.68 -38.79 -5.27
N PHE A 820 8.73 -39.69 -5.07
CA PHE A 820 8.11 -40.49 -6.11
C PHE A 820 6.60 -40.20 -6.16
N LEU A 821 6.07 -40.11 -7.38
CA LEU A 821 4.64 -40.07 -7.65
C LEU A 821 4.23 -41.38 -8.33
N PHE A 822 3.17 -42.03 -7.85
CA PHE A 822 2.60 -43.23 -8.47
C PHE A 822 1.12 -43.05 -8.75
N ASP A 823 0.65 -43.59 -9.88
CA ASP A 823 -0.77 -43.69 -10.17
C ASP A 823 -1.40 -44.86 -9.39
N ILE A 824 -2.47 -44.63 -8.64
CA ILE A 824 -3.08 -45.68 -7.80
C ILE A 824 -3.74 -46.78 -8.67
N HIS A 825 -4.27 -46.44 -9.84
CA HIS A 825 -5.04 -47.37 -10.68
C HIS A 825 -4.16 -48.38 -11.42
N SER A 826 -2.94 -48.00 -11.78
CA SER A 826 -1.98 -48.85 -12.48
C SER A 826 -0.77 -49.25 -11.63
N GLY A 827 -0.51 -48.54 -10.53
CA GLY A 827 0.71 -48.68 -9.72
C GLY A 827 1.97 -48.14 -10.40
N LYS A 828 1.86 -47.58 -11.61
CA LYS A 828 3.02 -47.14 -12.40
C LYS A 828 3.65 -45.87 -11.79
N PRO A 829 4.99 -45.76 -11.79
CA PRO A 829 5.67 -44.53 -11.42
C PRO A 829 5.42 -43.43 -12.47
N VAL A 830 4.91 -42.29 -12.02
CA VAL A 830 4.62 -41.11 -12.85
C VAL A 830 5.79 -40.13 -12.83
N TYR A 831 6.40 -39.91 -11.66
CA TYR A 831 7.49 -38.95 -11.53
C TYR A 831 8.47 -39.39 -10.45
N ARG A 832 9.75 -39.08 -10.64
CA ARG A 832 10.78 -39.22 -9.60
C ARG A 832 11.76 -38.05 -9.66
N ALA A 833 12.12 -37.52 -8.50
CA ALA A 833 13.18 -36.52 -8.37
C ALA A 833 13.76 -36.53 -6.97
N ARG A 834 15.04 -36.16 -6.85
CA ARG A 834 15.64 -35.84 -5.55
C ARG A 834 15.29 -34.40 -5.20
N VAL A 835 14.41 -34.22 -4.23
CA VAL A 835 13.85 -32.91 -3.85
C VAL A 835 14.56 -32.28 -2.65
N SER A 836 15.31 -33.07 -1.89
CA SER A 836 16.15 -32.57 -0.79
C SER A 836 17.42 -33.39 -0.65
N GLN A 837 18.47 -32.75 -0.11
CA GLN A 837 19.68 -33.44 0.35
C GLN A 837 19.54 -33.90 1.81
N ASP A 838 18.59 -33.35 2.55
CA ASP A 838 18.32 -33.68 3.95
C ASP A 838 17.06 -34.55 4.06
N THR A 839 16.97 -35.35 5.12
CA THR A 839 15.75 -36.12 5.39
C THR A 839 14.56 -35.19 5.63
N VAL A 840 13.48 -35.42 4.88
CA VAL A 840 12.14 -34.93 5.19
C VAL A 840 11.54 -35.84 6.25
N PHE A 841 11.46 -35.38 7.49
CA PHE A 841 11.17 -36.24 8.65
C PHE A 841 9.70 -36.19 9.09
N VAL A 842 8.96 -35.19 8.64
CA VAL A 842 7.51 -35.04 8.88
C VAL A 842 6.86 -34.55 7.60
N THR A 843 5.67 -35.08 7.33
CA THR A 843 4.87 -34.79 6.15
C THR A 843 3.40 -34.72 6.51
N CYS A 844 2.62 -34.00 5.72
CA CYS A 844 1.16 -34.02 5.79
C CYS A 844 0.53 -33.75 4.43
N LEU A 845 -0.76 -34.07 4.31
CA LEU A 845 -1.56 -33.70 3.14
C LEU A 845 -1.78 -32.19 3.16
N HIS A 846 -1.53 -31.53 2.04
CA HIS A 846 -1.85 -30.12 1.86
C HIS A 846 -3.22 -29.98 1.20
N SER A 847 -4.26 -29.70 2.00
CA SER A 847 -5.65 -29.66 1.53
C SER A 847 -5.89 -28.74 0.33
N PRO A 848 -5.33 -27.50 0.24
CA PRO A 848 -5.58 -26.60 -0.89
C PRO A 848 -5.06 -27.13 -2.23
N THR A 849 -3.86 -27.71 -2.24
CA THR A 849 -3.24 -28.21 -3.49
C THR A 849 -3.37 -29.71 -3.68
N LYS A 850 -4.05 -30.41 -2.76
CA LYS A 850 -4.20 -31.87 -2.74
C LYS A 850 -2.87 -32.63 -2.82
N GLY A 851 -1.83 -31.98 -2.31
CA GLY A 851 -0.44 -32.41 -2.44
C GLY A 851 0.16 -32.81 -1.11
N MET A 852 1.48 -32.80 -1.02
CA MET A 852 2.22 -33.11 0.20
C MET A 852 3.00 -31.87 0.67
N LEU A 853 2.94 -31.60 1.97
CA LEU A 853 3.91 -30.73 2.66
C LEU A 853 4.91 -31.58 3.41
N GLY A 854 6.15 -31.12 3.53
CA GLY A 854 7.18 -31.79 4.32
C GLY A 854 8.20 -30.83 4.91
N ILE A 855 8.79 -31.19 6.06
CA ILE A 855 9.84 -30.40 6.72
C ILE A 855 11.16 -31.18 6.74
N THR A 856 12.24 -30.51 6.32
CA THR A 856 13.59 -31.08 6.34
C THR A 856 14.26 -30.89 7.70
N ARG A 857 15.29 -31.69 8.00
CA ARG A 857 16.11 -31.52 9.23
C ARG A 857 16.78 -30.15 9.36
N ARG A 858 16.97 -29.42 8.27
CA ARG A 858 17.50 -28.03 8.28
C ARG A 858 16.42 -26.96 8.48
N GLY A 859 15.16 -27.37 8.67
CA GLY A 859 14.04 -26.46 8.89
C GLY A 859 13.43 -25.88 7.60
N GLN A 860 13.69 -26.48 6.43
CA GLN A 860 13.03 -26.05 5.20
C GLN A 860 11.64 -26.65 5.10
N LEU A 861 10.64 -25.83 4.76
CA LEU A 861 9.30 -26.28 4.41
C LEU A 861 9.22 -26.50 2.90
N LEU A 862 8.91 -27.73 2.48
CA LEU A 862 8.77 -28.13 1.09
C LEU A 862 7.31 -28.42 0.78
N GLN A 863 6.83 -27.90 -0.34
CA GLN A 863 5.49 -28.16 -0.85
C GLN A 863 5.57 -28.86 -2.19
N PHE A 864 4.80 -29.94 -2.33
CA PHE A 864 4.71 -30.76 -3.53
C PHE A 864 3.26 -30.82 -4.00
N SER A 865 3.03 -30.49 -5.26
CA SER A 865 1.70 -30.58 -5.88
C SER A 865 1.81 -30.86 -7.37
N ILE A 866 0.79 -31.51 -7.92
CA ILE A 866 0.69 -31.78 -9.36
C ILE A 866 0.40 -30.48 -10.12
N ASN A 867 1.17 -30.25 -11.19
CA ASN A 867 0.83 -29.24 -12.17
C ASN A 867 -0.16 -29.85 -13.18
N GLN A 868 -1.44 -29.53 -13.02
CA GLN A 868 -2.55 -30.08 -13.81
C GLN A 868 -2.40 -29.84 -15.33
N GLN A 869 -1.80 -28.73 -15.74
CA GLN A 869 -1.61 -28.40 -17.17
C GLN A 869 -0.45 -29.18 -17.80
N LYS A 870 0.55 -29.58 -17.02
CA LYS A 870 1.78 -30.20 -17.52
C LYS A 870 1.86 -31.70 -17.28
N LEU A 871 1.01 -32.26 -16.43
CA LEU A 871 1.03 -33.68 -16.10
C LEU A 871 0.85 -34.57 -17.33
N VAL A 872 -0.25 -34.40 -18.07
CA VAL A 872 -0.54 -35.23 -19.24
C VAL A 872 0.50 -35.02 -20.36
N PRO A 873 0.88 -33.78 -20.74
CA PRO A 873 1.98 -33.57 -21.69
C PRO A 873 3.30 -34.23 -21.27
N TYR A 874 3.62 -34.23 -19.97
CA TYR A 874 4.82 -34.89 -19.45
C TYR A 874 4.75 -36.41 -19.63
N VAL A 875 3.60 -37.02 -19.33
CA VAL A 875 3.40 -38.47 -19.51
C VAL A 875 3.50 -38.86 -21.00
N VAL A 876 2.91 -38.06 -21.91
CA VAL A 876 2.99 -38.30 -23.36
C VAL A 876 4.41 -38.11 -23.88
N GLY A 877 5.03 -36.96 -23.63
CA GLY A 877 6.32 -36.60 -24.25
C GLY A 877 7.54 -37.24 -23.58
N THR A 878 7.52 -37.36 -22.24
CA THR A 878 8.68 -37.81 -21.45
C THR A 878 8.58 -39.29 -21.08
N LEU A 879 7.47 -39.72 -20.48
CA LEU A 879 7.29 -41.14 -20.13
C LEU A 879 6.94 -42.01 -21.35
N ARG A 880 6.42 -41.41 -22.43
CA ARG A 880 5.97 -42.09 -23.65
C ARG A 880 4.93 -43.18 -23.37
N ASP A 881 4.06 -42.94 -22.38
CA ASP A 881 2.97 -43.86 -22.00
C ASP A 881 1.62 -43.25 -22.39
N SER A 882 1.22 -43.46 -23.65
CA SER A 882 -0.04 -42.93 -24.17
C SER A 882 -1.28 -43.50 -23.48
N GLN A 883 -1.22 -44.73 -22.96
CA GLN A 883 -2.34 -45.35 -22.25
C GLN A 883 -2.55 -44.70 -20.88
N LEU A 884 -1.47 -44.47 -20.13
CA LEU A 884 -1.53 -43.74 -18.86
C LEU A 884 -1.97 -42.29 -19.07
N ALA A 885 -1.49 -41.63 -20.13
CA ALA A 885 -1.89 -40.27 -20.47
C ALA A 885 -3.40 -40.15 -20.72
N LEU A 886 -3.98 -41.05 -21.52
CA LEU A 886 -5.43 -41.08 -21.79
C LEU A 886 -6.23 -41.37 -20.51
N SER A 887 -5.77 -42.32 -19.69
CA SER A 887 -6.43 -42.65 -18.43
C SER A 887 -6.44 -41.47 -17.45
N LEU A 888 -5.29 -40.79 -17.28
CA LEU A 888 -5.17 -39.62 -16.42
C LEU A 888 -5.98 -38.43 -16.96
N ALA A 889 -5.94 -38.19 -18.27
CA ALA A 889 -6.67 -37.10 -18.90
C ALA A 889 -8.18 -37.25 -18.71
N THR A 890 -8.76 -38.41 -19.02
CA THR A 890 -10.20 -38.66 -18.79
C THR A 890 -10.55 -38.65 -17.29
N ARG A 891 -9.78 -39.36 -16.44
CA ARG A 891 -10.13 -39.51 -15.02
C ARG A 891 -10.08 -38.19 -14.26
N LEU A 892 -9.05 -37.39 -14.50
CA LEU A 892 -8.82 -36.12 -13.79
C LEU A 892 -9.30 -34.89 -14.58
N ASN A 893 -9.92 -35.10 -15.74
CA ASN A 893 -10.39 -34.05 -16.65
C ASN A 893 -9.29 -33.02 -17.00
N LEU A 894 -8.10 -33.51 -17.37
CA LEU A 894 -6.90 -32.70 -17.60
C LEU A 894 -6.61 -32.47 -19.10
N PRO A 895 -6.06 -31.30 -19.48
CA PRO A 895 -5.67 -30.99 -20.85
C PRO A 895 -4.32 -31.65 -21.23
N GLY A 896 -4.00 -31.70 -22.53
CA GLY A 896 -2.69 -32.12 -23.04
C GLY A 896 -2.64 -33.49 -23.73
N ALA A 897 -3.78 -34.15 -23.93
CA ALA A 897 -3.91 -35.39 -24.71
C ALA A 897 -4.73 -35.19 -26.00
N GLU A 898 -4.97 -33.95 -26.43
CA GLU A 898 -5.89 -33.59 -27.50
C GLU A 898 -5.60 -34.35 -28.80
N GLU A 899 -4.33 -34.38 -29.22
CA GLU A 899 -3.91 -35.09 -30.43
C GLU A 899 -4.20 -36.60 -30.36
N LEU A 900 -4.06 -37.22 -29.18
CA LEU A 900 -4.36 -38.64 -28.99
C LEU A 900 -5.86 -38.90 -29.14
N TYR A 901 -6.72 -38.04 -28.57
CA TYR A 901 -8.17 -38.14 -28.74
C TYR A 901 -8.59 -37.88 -30.19
N PHE A 902 -8.01 -36.89 -30.88
CA PHE A 902 -8.29 -36.64 -32.30
C PHE A 902 -7.84 -37.80 -33.19
N THR A 903 -6.70 -38.41 -32.91
CA THR A 903 -6.20 -39.58 -33.66
C THR A 903 -7.15 -40.77 -33.50
N GLU A 904 -7.56 -41.08 -32.27
CA GLU A 904 -8.50 -42.17 -32.00
C GLU A 904 -9.90 -41.88 -32.55
N PHE A 905 -10.37 -40.63 -32.47
CA PHE A 905 -11.62 -40.21 -33.09
C PHE A 905 -11.59 -40.39 -34.61
N ASN A 906 -10.53 -39.94 -35.29
CA ASN A 906 -10.38 -40.13 -36.74
C ASN A 906 -10.30 -41.61 -37.12
N ARG A 907 -9.69 -42.46 -36.29
CA ARG A 907 -9.66 -43.92 -36.48
C ARG A 907 -11.07 -44.52 -36.43
N LEU A 908 -11.87 -44.16 -35.43
CA LEU A 908 -13.25 -44.66 -35.27
C LEU A 908 -14.17 -44.15 -36.39
N VAL A 909 -14.03 -42.87 -36.77
CA VAL A 909 -14.72 -42.28 -37.92
C VAL A 909 -14.35 -42.98 -39.23
N GLY A 910 -13.06 -43.30 -39.43
CA GLY A 910 -12.58 -44.04 -40.60
C GLY A 910 -13.08 -45.49 -40.66
N LEU A 911 -13.40 -46.09 -39.51
CA LEU A 911 -14.03 -47.41 -39.41
C LEU A 911 -15.56 -47.37 -39.53
N ASN A 912 -16.15 -46.18 -39.72
CA ASN A 912 -17.59 -45.97 -39.73
C ASN A 912 -18.31 -46.39 -38.42
N ASP A 913 -17.58 -46.39 -37.29
CA ASP A 913 -18.13 -46.67 -35.96
C ASP A 913 -18.63 -45.37 -35.30
N VAL A 914 -19.87 -45.00 -35.63
CA VAL A 914 -20.53 -43.78 -35.16
C VAL A 914 -20.75 -43.81 -33.65
N GLN A 915 -21.15 -44.95 -33.08
CA GLN A 915 -21.41 -45.06 -31.64
C GLN A 915 -20.12 -44.98 -30.82
N GLY A 916 -19.06 -45.67 -31.23
CA GLY A 916 -17.75 -45.59 -30.58
C GLY A 916 -17.19 -44.17 -30.61
N ALA A 917 -17.24 -43.51 -31.78
CA ALA A 917 -16.79 -42.13 -31.93
C ALA A 917 -17.60 -41.15 -31.06
N ALA A 918 -18.92 -41.34 -30.96
CA ALA A 918 -19.78 -40.52 -30.11
C ALA A 918 -19.49 -40.71 -28.61
N ARG A 919 -19.27 -41.95 -28.15
CA ARG A 919 -18.89 -42.23 -26.76
C ARG A 919 -17.52 -41.63 -26.42
N LEU A 920 -16.54 -41.73 -27.32
CA LEU A 920 -15.23 -41.13 -27.13
C LEU A 920 -15.31 -39.61 -27.02
N ALA A 921 -16.15 -38.96 -27.84
CA ALA A 921 -16.37 -37.54 -27.76
C ALA A 921 -17.06 -37.13 -26.46
N ALA A 922 -18.03 -37.93 -25.99
CA ALA A 922 -18.75 -37.70 -24.73
C ALA A 922 -17.81 -37.69 -23.51
N VAL A 923 -16.84 -38.60 -23.47
CA VAL A 923 -15.91 -38.78 -22.33
C VAL A 923 -14.57 -38.05 -22.55
N SER A 924 -14.47 -37.24 -23.60
CA SER A 924 -13.25 -36.48 -23.90
C SER A 924 -13.00 -35.41 -22.81
N PRO A 925 -11.76 -35.28 -22.31
CA PRO A 925 -11.43 -34.32 -21.27
C PRO A 925 -11.73 -32.91 -21.77
N GLN A 926 -12.33 -32.10 -20.90
CA GLN A 926 -12.73 -30.70 -21.16
C GLN A 926 -13.57 -30.51 -22.43
N GLY A 927 -14.19 -31.57 -22.96
CA GLY A 927 -14.95 -31.51 -24.20
C GLY A 927 -14.10 -31.22 -25.44
N VAL A 928 -12.84 -31.65 -25.49
CA VAL A 928 -11.93 -31.43 -26.64
C VAL A 928 -12.54 -31.91 -27.98
N LEU A 929 -13.33 -32.98 -27.96
CA LEU A 929 -14.03 -33.50 -29.14
C LEU A 929 -15.49 -33.02 -29.23
N ARG A 930 -15.98 -32.20 -28.29
CA ARG A 930 -17.35 -31.66 -28.25
C ARG A 930 -17.42 -30.28 -28.90
N THR A 931 -16.94 -30.21 -30.14
CA THR A 931 -16.76 -28.96 -30.89
C THR A 931 -17.65 -28.91 -32.13
N PRO A 932 -17.95 -27.70 -32.66
CA PRO A 932 -18.72 -27.56 -33.90
C PRO A 932 -18.13 -28.33 -35.09
N GLN A 933 -16.80 -28.46 -35.15
CA GLN A 933 -16.10 -29.20 -36.21
C GLN A 933 -16.41 -30.71 -36.16
N VAL A 934 -16.53 -31.28 -34.96
CA VAL A 934 -16.91 -32.69 -34.79
C VAL A 934 -18.39 -32.91 -35.14
N ILE A 935 -19.26 -31.98 -34.78
CA ILE A 935 -20.68 -32.00 -35.19
C ILE A 935 -20.79 -31.98 -36.72
N GLN A 936 -20.05 -31.08 -37.39
CA GLN A 936 -20.01 -31.01 -38.86
C GLN A 936 -19.49 -32.31 -39.49
N ARG A 937 -18.47 -32.96 -38.88
CA ARG A 937 -17.99 -34.27 -39.34
C ARG A 937 -19.10 -35.32 -39.30
N PHE A 938 -19.89 -35.38 -38.22
CA PHE A 938 -21.04 -36.30 -38.14
C PHE A 938 -22.19 -35.91 -39.10
N GLN A 939 -22.37 -34.63 -39.41
CA GLN A 939 -23.35 -34.17 -40.42
C GLN A 939 -22.96 -34.56 -41.85
N GLN A 940 -21.65 -34.62 -42.15
CA GLN A 940 -21.11 -34.95 -43.47
C GLN A 940 -20.98 -36.46 -43.74
N MET A 941 -21.20 -37.31 -42.74
CA MET A 941 -21.15 -38.76 -42.91
C MET A 941 -22.28 -39.27 -43.81
N PRO A 942 -22.00 -40.17 -44.77
CA PRO A 942 -23.01 -40.71 -45.67
C PRO A 942 -24.08 -41.51 -44.92
N GLN A 943 -25.33 -41.25 -45.23
CA GLN A 943 -26.47 -41.91 -44.60
C GLN A 943 -26.55 -43.39 -45.04
N GLN A 944 -26.51 -44.29 -44.06
CA GLN A 944 -26.72 -45.73 -44.28
C GLN A 944 -28.23 -46.03 -44.38
N PRO A 945 -28.69 -46.84 -45.35
CA PRO A 945 -30.10 -47.19 -45.50
C PRO A 945 -30.65 -47.88 -44.24
N GLY A 946 -31.74 -47.37 -43.68
CA GLY A 946 -32.40 -47.93 -42.49
C GLY A 946 -31.81 -47.50 -41.14
N GLN A 947 -30.75 -46.69 -41.10
CA GLN A 947 -30.17 -46.14 -39.86
C GLN A 947 -30.49 -44.64 -39.70
N PRO A 948 -30.68 -44.16 -38.45
CA PRO A 948 -30.82 -42.72 -38.18
C PRO A 948 -29.53 -41.97 -38.52
N LEU A 949 -29.64 -40.69 -38.91
CA LEU A 949 -28.51 -39.82 -39.25
C LEU A 949 -27.42 -39.87 -38.17
N ALA A 950 -26.16 -39.94 -38.59
CA ALA A 950 -25.02 -40.09 -37.67
C ALA A 950 -24.97 -38.98 -36.60
N VAL A 951 -25.33 -37.74 -36.97
CA VAL A 951 -25.44 -36.61 -36.04
C VAL A 951 -26.52 -36.80 -34.96
N LEU A 952 -27.63 -37.47 -35.28
CA LEU A 952 -28.68 -37.75 -34.29
C LEU A 952 -28.26 -38.88 -33.34
N GLN A 953 -27.51 -39.87 -33.83
CA GLN A 953 -26.91 -40.91 -32.99
C GLN A 953 -25.89 -40.29 -32.01
N PHE A 954 -25.09 -39.34 -32.47
CA PHE A 954 -24.15 -38.58 -31.66
C PHE A 954 -24.85 -37.84 -30.49
N PHE A 955 -25.91 -37.07 -30.78
CA PHE A 955 -26.66 -36.37 -29.73
C PHE A 955 -27.37 -37.33 -28.77
N SER A 956 -27.87 -38.47 -29.26
CA SER A 956 -28.48 -39.51 -28.40
C SER A 956 -27.48 -40.02 -27.35
N VAL A 957 -26.26 -40.35 -27.77
CA VAL A 957 -25.20 -40.83 -26.87
C VAL A 957 -24.77 -39.76 -25.87
N LEU A 958 -24.68 -38.50 -26.29
CA LEU A 958 -24.36 -37.40 -25.37
C LEU A 958 -25.46 -37.17 -24.32
N LEU A 959 -26.75 -37.24 -24.71
CA LEU A 959 -27.88 -37.11 -23.79
C LEU A 959 -27.97 -38.27 -22.80
N GLU A 960 -27.57 -39.48 -23.21
CA GLU A 960 -27.44 -40.64 -22.32
C GLU A 960 -26.34 -40.43 -21.27
N LEU A 961 -25.18 -39.93 -21.68
CA LEU A 961 -23.99 -39.82 -20.82
C LEU A 961 -23.90 -38.53 -20.01
N GLY A 962 -24.60 -37.46 -20.41
CA GLY A 962 -24.49 -36.15 -19.75
C GLY A 962 -25.47 -35.11 -20.26
N THR A 963 -25.01 -33.85 -20.25
CA THR A 963 -25.73 -32.67 -20.74
C THR A 963 -25.09 -32.15 -22.01
N LEU A 964 -25.86 -31.51 -22.88
CA LEU A 964 -25.38 -30.89 -24.12
C LEU A 964 -24.89 -29.46 -23.87
N ASN A 965 -23.85 -29.04 -24.59
CA ASN A 965 -23.36 -27.66 -24.55
C ASN A 965 -24.21 -26.72 -25.42
N LYS A 966 -23.93 -25.41 -25.40
CA LYS A 966 -24.67 -24.39 -26.17
C LYS A 966 -24.82 -24.76 -27.64
N TYR A 967 -23.72 -25.10 -28.32
CA TYR A 967 -23.73 -25.37 -29.76
C TYR A 967 -24.48 -26.66 -30.11
N GLU A 968 -24.26 -27.71 -29.32
CA GLU A 968 -24.95 -28.99 -29.46
C GLU A 968 -26.46 -28.85 -29.23
N SER A 969 -26.86 -28.06 -28.23
CA SER A 969 -28.27 -27.79 -27.91
C SER A 969 -28.98 -27.06 -29.05
N ILE A 970 -28.31 -26.09 -29.69
CA ILE A 970 -28.84 -25.35 -30.85
C ILE A 970 -28.98 -26.29 -32.07
N GLU A 971 -27.94 -27.07 -32.37
CA GLU A 971 -27.94 -27.96 -33.54
C GLU A 971 -28.89 -29.15 -33.38
N LEU A 972 -29.17 -29.59 -32.15
CA LEU A 972 -30.25 -30.54 -31.85
C LEU A 972 -31.63 -29.89 -31.96
N ALA A 973 -31.80 -28.67 -31.46
CA ALA A 973 -33.10 -27.99 -31.46
C ALA A 973 -33.59 -27.63 -32.86
N ARG A 974 -32.69 -27.26 -33.78
CA ARG A 974 -33.02 -26.86 -35.16
C ARG A 974 -33.90 -27.89 -35.91
N PRO A 975 -33.50 -29.17 -36.06
CA PRO A 975 -34.35 -30.17 -36.73
C PRO A 975 -35.60 -30.53 -35.92
N VAL A 976 -35.55 -30.50 -34.59
CA VAL A 976 -36.67 -30.86 -33.73
C VAL A 976 -37.80 -29.83 -33.80
N LEU A 977 -37.47 -28.53 -33.84
CA LEU A 977 -38.43 -27.45 -34.01
C LEU A 977 -39.00 -27.42 -35.44
N GLN A 978 -38.17 -27.63 -36.47
CA GLN A 978 -38.62 -27.71 -37.87
C GLN A 978 -39.61 -28.87 -38.10
N GLN A 979 -39.44 -29.99 -37.40
CA GLN A 979 -40.34 -31.15 -37.47
C GLN A 979 -41.58 -31.02 -36.59
N GLY A 980 -41.78 -29.88 -35.91
CA GLY A 980 -42.93 -29.64 -35.02
C GLY A 980 -42.92 -30.47 -33.73
N ARG A 981 -41.77 -31.05 -33.34
CA ARG A 981 -41.63 -31.94 -32.18
C ARG A 981 -41.16 -31.22 -30.91
N GLY A 982 -41.65 -30.00 -30.66
CA GLY A 982 -41.24 -29.15 -29.54
C GLY A 982 -41.42 -29.78 -28.14
N GLN A 983 -42.30 -30.76 -28.00
CA GLN A 983 -42.49 -31.52 -26.75
C GLN A 983 -41.22 -32.26 -26.28
N LEU A 984 -40.35 -32.69 -27.21
CA LEU A 984 -39.08 -33.34 -26.86
C LEU A 984 -38.10 -32.35 -26.22
N LEU A 985 -38.06 -31.11 -26.72
CA LEU A 985 -37.25 -30.03 -26.14
C LEU A 985 -37.74 -29.67 -24.74
N GLN A 986 -39.06 -29.62 -24.52
CA GLN A 986 -39.62 -29.40 -23.18
C GLN A 986 -39.18 -30.48 -22.18
N LYS A 987 -39.20 -31.75 -22.60
CA LYS A 987 -38.72 -32.87 -21.77
C LYS A 987 -37.24 -32.71 -21.41
N TRP A 988 -36.37 -32.45 -22.39
CA TRP A 988 -34.94 -32.29 -22.12
C TRP A 988 -34.62 -31.04 -21.28
N LEU A 989 -35.41 -29.97 -21.40
CA LEU A 989 -35.32 -28.79 -20.52
C LEU A 989 -35.78 -29.10 -19.10
N SER A 990 -36.76 -29.98 -18.90
CA SER A 990 -37.17 -30.40 -17.55
C SER A 990 -36.18 -31.34 -16.87
N GLU A 991 -35.40 -32.09 -17.64
CA GLU A 991 -34.35 -33.00 -17.16
C GLU A 991 -32.97 -32.31 -17.05
N ASP A 992 -32.91 -30.98 -17.25
CA ASP A 992 -31.68 -30.17 -17.28
C ASP A 992 -30.58 -30.72 -18.20
N LYS A 993 -30.99 -31.28 -19.34
CA LYS A 993 -30.09 -31.93 -20.31
C LYS A 993 -29.48 -30.98 -21.34
N LEU A 994 -29.98 -29.74 -21.44
CA LEU A 994 -29.57 -28.77 -22.45
C LEU A 994 -28.98 -27.52 -21.79
N GLU A 995 -27.81 -27.10 -22.26
CA GLU A 995 -27.28 -25.79 -21.93
C GLU A 995 -28.08 -24.71 -22.68
N CYS A 996 -28.79 -23.89 -21.91
CA CYS A 996 -29.66 -22.86 -22.44
C CYS A 996 -28.85 -21.64 -22.88
N SER A 997 -29.22 -21.06 -24.02
CA SER A 997 -28.62 -19.84 -24.55
C SER A 997 -29.67 -18.91 -25.13
N GLU A 998 -29.27 -17.67 -25.37
CA GLU A 998 -30.13 -16.66 -26.01
C GLU A 998 -30.65 -17.13 -27.38
N GLU A 999 -29.76 -17.64 -28.23
CA GLU A 999 -30.09 -18.15 -29.57
C GLU A 999 -31.09 -19.32 -29.51
N LEU A 1000 -30.90 -20.24 -28.56
CA LEU A 1000 -31.85 -21.34 -28.33
C LEU A 1000 -33.22 -20.80 -27.89
N GLY A 1001 -33.22 -19.80 -27.01
CA GLY A 1001 -34.45 -19.14 -26.55
C GLY A 1001 -35.19 -18.44 -27.69
N ASP A 1002 -34.47 -17.77 -28.60
CA ASP A 1002 -35.05 -17.10 -29.78
C ASP A 1002 -35.70 -18.10 -30.74
N MET A 1003 -35.07 -19.25 -30.94
CA MET A 1003 -35.63 -20.34 -31.73
C MET A 1003 -36.89 -20.92 -31.07
N CYS A 1004 -36.88 -21.09 -29.75
CA CYS A 1004 -38.05 -21.52 -28.99
C CYS A 1004 -39.18 -20.49 -29.04
N ALA A 1005 -38.87 -19.19 -28.99
CA ALA A 1005 -39.85 -18.10 -28.96
C ALA A 1005 -40.72 -18.02 -30.23
N GLN A 1006 -40.20 -18.48 -31.37
CA GLN A 1006 -40.97 -18.59 -32.61
C GLN A 1006 -42.08 -19.65 -32.54
N SER A 1007 -41.98 -20.59 -31.60
CA SER A 1007 -42.91 -21.72 -31.46
C SER A 1007 -43.76 -21.64 -30.18
N ASP A 1008 -43.15 -21.34 -29.03
CA ASP A 1008 -43.80 -21.31 -27.72
C ASP A 1008 -43.06 -20.34 -26.79
N ILE A 1009 -43.75 -19.24 -26.43
CA ILE A 1009 -43.24 -18.18 -25.55
C ILE A 1009 -43.02 -18.69 -24.11
N THR A 1010 -43.79 -19.68 -23.65
CA THR A 1010 -43.63 -20.29 -22.32
C THR A 1010 -42.37 -21.14 -22.26
N MET A 1011 -42.09 -21.91 -23.32
CA MET A 1011 -40.84 -22.64 -23.45
C MET A 1011 -39.66 -21.66 -23.53
N ALA A 1012 -39.78 -20.58 -24.31
CA ALA A 1012 -38.73 -19.57 -24.44
C ALA A 1012 -38.40 -18.88 -23.11
N LEU A 1013 -39.41 -18.52 -22.30
CA LEU A 1013 -39.21 -17.99 -20.95
C LEU A 1013 -38.39 -18.95 -20.08
N SER A 1014 -38.69 -20.26 -20.14
CA SER A 1014 -37.98 -21.31 -19.41
C SER A 1014 -36.51 -21.43 -19.84
N VAL A 1015 -36.22 -21.22 -21.13
CA VAL A 1015 -34.85 -21.21 -21.69
C VAL A 1015 -34.11 -19.93 -21.29
N TYR A 1016 -34.70 -18.75 -21.46
CA TYR A 1016 -34.05 -17.47 -21.11
C TYR A 1016 -33.75 -17.34 -19.62
N LEU A 1017 -34.62 -17.89 -18.75
CA LEU A 1017 -34.38 -17.97 -17.30
C LEU A 1017 -33.13 -18.80 -16.97
N ARG A 1018 -32.96 -19.96 -17.63
CA ARG A 1018 -31.77 -20.81 -17.47
C ARG A 1018 -30.53 -20.24 -18.14
N ALA A 1019 -30.69 -19.52 -19.25
CA ALA A 1019 -29.62 -18.84 -19.98
C ALA A 1019 -29.16 -17.53 -19.30
N ASN A 1020 -29.85 -17.10 -18.25
CA ASN A 1020 -29.61 -15.84 -17.55
C ASN A 1020 -29.56 -14.62 -18.50
N VAL A 1021 -30.62 -14.44 -19.30
CA VAL A 1021 -30.77 -13.30 -20.24
C VAL A 1021 -31.90 -12.39 -19.73
N PRO A 1022 -31.62 -11.40 -18.86
CA PRO A 1022 -32.66 -10.70 -18.13
C PRO A 1022 -33.61 -9.90 -19.01
N GLU A 1023 -33.09 -9.25 -20.07
CA GLU A 1023 -33.87 -8.44 -20.99
C GLU A 1023 -34.99 -9.25 -21.68
N LYS A 1024 -34.65 -10.44 -22.20
CA LYS A 1024 -35.62 -11.32 -22.88
C LYS A 1024 -36.58 -11.99 -21.92
N VAL A 1025 -36.14 -12.32 -20.69
CA VAL A 1025 -37.04 -12.79 -19.62
C VAL A 1025 -38.10 -11.73 -19.28
N ILE A 1026 -37.68 -10.47 -19.14
CA ILE A 1026 -38.59 -9.36 -18.86
C ILE A 1026 -39.55 -9.15 -20.02
N ASN A 1027 -39.07 -9.18 -21.26
CA ASN A 1027 -39.94 -9.10 -22.45
C ASN A 1027 -40.98 -10.24 -22.49
N CYS A 1028 -40.60 -11.46 -22.13
CA CYS A 1028 -41.55 -12.57 -21.98
C CYS A 1028 -42.57 -12.33 -20.87
N PHE A 1029 -42.19 -11.78 -19.71
CA PHE A 1029 -43.14 -11.41 -18.65
C PHE A 1029 -44.09 -10.29 -19.08
N VAL A 1030 -43.60 -9.29 -19.82
CA VAL A 1030 -44.42 -8.20 -20.37
C VAL A 1030 -45.43 -8.75 -21.39
N GLN A 1031 -45.01 -9.62 -22.32
CA GLN A 1031 -45.91 -10.25 -23.29
C GLN A 1031 -46.98 -11.14 -22.64
N ARG A 1032 -46.67 -11.72 -21.46
CA ARG A 1032 -47.60 -12.56 -20.68
C ARG A 1032 -48.46 -11.77 -19.69
N GLY A 1033 -48.23 -10.47 -19.53
CA GLY A 1033 -48.91 -9.62 -18.54
C GLY A 1033 -48.56 -9.94 -17.08
N GLU A 1034 -47.42 -10.59 -16.81
CA GLU A 1034 -47.00 -11.03 -15.48
C GLU A 1034 -46.10 -9.97 -14.78
N PHE A 1035 -46.62 -8.76 -14.61
CA PHE A 1035 -45.84 -7.60 -14.13
C PHE A 1035 -45.25 -7.77 -12.72
N ASP A 1036 -45.93 -8.53 -11.85
CA ASP A 1036 -45.51 -8.81 -10.48
C ASP A 1036 -44.17 -9.55 -10.39
N LYS A 1037 -43.85 -10.33 -11.42
CA LYS A 1037 -42.60 -11.12 -11.46
C LYS A 1037 -41.42 -10.31 -11.99
N ILE A 1038 -41.65 -9.17 -12.66
CA ILE A 1038 -40.60 -8.35 -13.25
C ILE A 1038 -39.71 -7.74 -12.16
N VAL A 1039 -40.31 -7.11 -11.16
CA VAL A 1039 -39.58 -6.44 -10.06
C VAL A 1039 -38.86 -7.47 -9.18
N ALA A 1040 -39.51 -8.59 -8.87
CA ALA A 1040 -38.92 -9.68 -8.10
C ALA A 1040 -37.72 -10.31 -8.81
N TYR A 1041 -37.82 -10.52 -10.13
CA TYR A 1041 -36.72 -11.07 -10.93
C TYR A 1041 -35.55 -10.09 -11.09
N ALA A 1042 -35.83 -8.82 -11.38
CA ALA A 1042 -34.82 -7.76 -11.50
C ALA A 1042 -34.02 -7.58 -10.19
N SER A 1043 -34.72 -7.59 -9.05
CA SER A 1043 -34.08 -7.49 -7.73
C SER A 1043 -33.21 -8.71 -7.42
N LYS A 1044 -33.68 -9.93 -7.73
CA LYS A 1044 -32.92 -11.17 -7.51
C LYS A 1044 -31.67 -11.27 -8.39
N THR A 1045 -31.74 -10.77 -9.62
CA THR A 1045 -30.64 -10.84 -10.60
C THR A 1045 -29.75 -9.61 -10.59
N ASN A 1046 -30.05 -8.60 -9.74
CA ASN A 1046 -29.38 -7.30 -9.72
C ASN A 1046 -29.36 -6.61 -11.10
N TYR A 1047 -30.41 -6.82 -11.90
CA TYR A 1047 -30.55 -6.22 -13.23
C TYR A 1047 -31.33 -4.91 -13.14
N ARG A 1048 -30.79 -3.84 -13.70
CA ARG A 1048 -31.41 -2.52 -13.71
C ARG A 1048 -32.36 -2.37 -14.90
N CYS A 1049 -33.65 -2.45 -14.63
CA CYS A 1049 -34.68 -2.24 -15.64
C CYS A 1049 -34.95 -0.76 -15.91
N ASP A 1050 -35.21 -0.40 -17.17
CA ASP A 1050 -35.80 0.89 -17.53
C ASP A 1050 -37.34 0.82 -17.37
N TYR A 1051 -37.79 1.04 -16.14
CA TYR A 1051 -39.22 1.04 -15.80
C TYR A 1051 -39.97 2.19 -16.48
N THR A 1052 -39.31 3.31 -16.76
CA THR A 1052 -39.89 4.49 -17.40
C THR A 1052 -40.27 4.20 -18.84
N PHE A 1053 -39.36 3.58 -19.62
CA PHE A 1053 -39.65 3.16 -20.99
C PHE A 1053 -40.75 2.09 -21.06
N MET A 1054 -40.76 1.14 -20.12
CA MET A 1054 -41.82 0.15 -20.02
C MET A 1054 -43.18 0.79 -19.73
N LEU A 1055 -43.25 1.73 -18.78
CA LEU A 1055 -44.49 2.46 -18.46
C LEU A 1055 -45.00 3.29 -19.65
N GLN A 1056 -44.12 3.96 -20.41
CA GLN A 1056 -44.52 4.71 -21.62
C GLN A 1056 -45.21 3.83 -22.67
N ASN A 1057 -44.69 2.62 -22.88
CA ASN A 1057 -45.30 1.66 -23.81
C ASN A 1057 -46.60 1.06 -23.24
N LEU A 1058 -46.61 0.79 -21.93
CA LEU A 1058 -47.74 0.16 -21.26
C LEU A 1058 -48.95 1.10 -21.10
N VAL A 1059 -48.74 2.39 -20.82
CA VAL A 1059 -49.84 3.39 -20.68
C VAL A 1059 -50.64 3.52 -21.99
N ARG A 1060 -50.01 3.30 -23.15
CA ARG A 1060 -50.70 3.31 -24.44
C ARG A 1060 -51.46 2.02 -24.74
N ALA A 1061 -50.93 0.87 -24.31
CA ALA A 1061 -51.48 -0.45 -24.62
C ALA A 1061 -52.50 -0.95 -23.59
N ASN A 1062 -52.26 -0.72 -22.29
CA ASN A 1062 -53.11 -1.13 -21.17
C ASN A 1062 -53.00 -0.11 -20.01
N PRO A 1063 -53.83 0.95 -20.00
CA PRO A 1063 -53.77 2.03 -19.00
C PRO A 1063 -53.97 1.56 -17.56
N GLN A 1064 -54.87 0.60 -17.32
CA GLN A 1064 -55.13 0.06 -15.98
C GLN A 1064 -53.95 -0.78 -15.49
N GLY A 1065 -53.38 -1.63 -16.35
CA GLY A 1065 -52.18 -2.40 -16.01
C GLY A 1065 -50.96 -1.51 -15.76
N ALA A 1066 -50.87 -0.36 -16.45
CA ALA A 1066 -49.85 0.64 -16.19
C ALA A 1066 -50.01 1.31 -14.82
N LEU A 1067 -51.25 1.58 -14.39
CA LEU A 1067 -51.54 2.14 -13.06
C LEU A 1067 -51.10 1.18 -11.95
N ASP A 1068 -51.51 -0.09 -12.04
CA ASP A 1068 -51.16 -1.11 -11.04
C ASP A 1068 -49.64 -1.32 -10.96
N PHE A 1069 -48.96 -1.29 -12.12
CA PHE A 1069 -47.50 -1.41 -12.19
C PHE A 1069 -46.79 -0.16 -11.62
N ALA A 1070 -47.27 1.04 -11.95
CA ALA A 1070 -46.74 2.30 -11.43
C ALA A 1070 -46.89 2.40 -9.89
N GLN A 1071 -48.06 2.04 -9.35
CA GLN A 1071 -48.30 2.05 -7.90
C GLN A 1071 -47.33 1.12 -7.16
N LYS A 1072 -47.07 -0.09 -7.68
CA LYS A 1072 -46.10 -1.03 -7.09
C LYS A 1072 -44.65 -0.51 -7.14
N LEU A 1073 -44.28 0.19 -8.21
CA LEU A 1073 -42.94 0.78 -8.34
C LEU A 1073 -42.73 1.97 -7.39
N ALA A 1074 -43.79 2.72 -7.08
CA ALA A 1074 -43.75 3.84 -6.14
C ALA A 1074 -43.70 3.41 -4.66
N VAL A 1075 -44.23 2.22 -4.32
CA VAL A 1075 -44.37 1.71 -2.94
C VAL A 1075 -43.47 0.48 -2.68
N ALA A 1076 -42.37 0.33 -3.41
CA ALA A 1076 -41.45 -0.80 -3.22
C ALA A 1076 -40.73 -0.74 -1.85
N GLU A 1077 -40.45 -1.91 -1.25
CA GLU A 1077 -39.89 -2.05 0.11
C GLU A 1077 -38.54 -1.35 0.32
N ASN A 1078 -37.77 -1.13 -0.76
CA ASN A 1078 -36.46 -0.46 -0.74
C ASN A 1078 -36.52 1.02 -1.17
N GLY A 1079 -37.71 1.62 -1.15
CA GLY A 1079 -37.96 2.97 -1.66
C GLY A 1079 -38.43 2.99 -3.12
N PRO A 1080 -38.90 4.14 -3.62
CA PRO A 1080 -39.48 4.26 -4.95
C PRO A 1080 -38.46 3.92 -6.04
N LEU A 1081 -38.79 2.95 -6.89
CA LEU A 1081 -37.94 2.48 -8.00
C LEU A 1081 -38.06 3.37 -9.26
N VAL A 1082 -39.01 4.31 -9.24
CA VAL A 1082 -39.28 5.28 -10.29
C VAL A 1082 -39.49 6.66 -9.68
N ASP A 1083 -39.11 7.70 -10.41
CA ASP A 1083 -39.42 9.07 -10.04
C ASP A 1083 -40.93 9.34 -10.21
N ILE A 1084 -41.59 9.70 -9.11
CA ILE A 1084 -43.04 9.91 -9.03
C ILE A 1084 -43.47 11.05 -9.97
N ALA A 1085 -42.65 12.10 -10.11
CA ALA A 1085 -42.94 13.21 -11.01
C ALA A 1085 -42.91 12.78 -12.49
N SER A 1086 -41.90 12.00 -12.88
CA SER A 1086 -41.78 11.43 -14.22
C SER A 1086 -42.97 10.52 -14.57
N VAL A 1087 -43.45 9.71 -13.63
CA VAL A 1087 -44.62 8.85 -13.84
C VAL A 1087 -45.89 9.67 -14.04
N VAL A 1088 -46.10 10.71 -13.23
CA VAL A 1088 -47.21 11.67 -13.41
C VAL A 1088 -47.18 12.30 -14.80
N ASP A 1089 -46.00 12.72 -15.27
CA ASP A 1089 -45.86 13.29 -16.61
C ASP A 1089 -46.21 12.28 -17.72
N ILE A 1090 -45.86 11.00 -17.57
CA ILE A 1090 -46.21 9.94 -18.54
C ILE A 1090 -47.73 9.72 -18.62
N PHE A 1091 -48.44 9.66 -17.49
CA PHE A 1091 -49.91 9.52 -17.51
C PHE A 1091 -50.59 10.79 -18.03
N MET A 1092 -50.07 11.98 -17.68
CA MET A 1092 -50.60 13.26 -18.13
C MET A 1092 -50.35 13.52 -19.61
N GLN A 1093 -49.25 13.03 -20.20
CA GLN A 1093 -49.02 13.08 -21.66
C GLN A 1093 -50.13 12.38 -22.46
N VAL A 1094 -50.77 11.36 -21.89
CA VAL A 1094 -51.89 10.62 -22.51
C VAL A 1094 -53.25 11.09 -21.96
N SER A 1095 -53.28 12.23 -21.24
CA SER A 1095 -54.49 12.83 -20.66
C SER A 1095 -55.29 11.90 -19.74
N ARG A 1096 -54.60 11.02 -18.99
CA ARG A 1096 -55.21 10.04 -18.06
C ARG A 1096 -55.33 10.61 -16.65
N ILE A 1097 -56.30 11.50 -16.45
CA ILE A 1097 -56.48 12.27 -15.21
C ILE A 1097 -56.91 11.38 -14.04
N GLN A 1098 -57.78 10.38 -14.29
CA GLN A 1098 -58.31 9.48 -13.24
C GLN A 1098 -57.21 8.56 -12.70
N GLU A 1099 -56.41 7.97 -13.59
CA GLU A 1099 -55.30 7.09 -13.24
C GLU A 1099 -54.15 7.87 -12.59
N THR A 1100 -53.85 9.09 -13.06
CA THR A 1100 -52.88 9.99 -12.42
C THR A 1100 -53.29 10.30 -10.98
N THR A 1101 -54.58 10.56 -10.75
CA THR A 1101 -55.13 10.85 -9.43
C THR A 1101 -55.03 9.62 -8.51
N ALA A 1102 -55.41 8.44 -9.01
CA ALA A 1102 -55.30 7.18 -8.25
C ALA A 1102 -53.84 6.81 -7.93
N PHE A 1103 -52.90 7.09 -8.83
CA PHE A 1103 -51.47 6.89 -8.60
C PHE A 1103 -50.94 7.82 -7.50
N LEU A 1104 -51.20 9.12 -7.61
CA LEU A 1104 -50.73 10.12 -6.65
C LEU A 1104 -51.35 9.94 -5.26
N LEU A 1105 -52.61 9.50 -5.17
CA LEU A 1105 -53.24 9.20 -3.87
C LEU A 1105 -52.55 8.07 -3.11
N GLU A 1106 -52.10 7.02 -3.81
CA GLU A 1106 -51.36 5.93 -3.17
C GLU A 1106 -49.90 6.29 -2.92
N ALA A 1107 -49.24 6.99 -3.86
CA ALA A 1107 -47.84 7.40 -3.73
C ALA A 1107 -47.62 8.44 -2.61
N LEU A 1108 -48.55 9.37 -2.42
CA LEU A 1108 -48.45 10.45 -1.44
C LEU A 1108 -49.03 10.10 -0.06
N LYS A 1109 -49.57 8.90 0.13
CA LYS A 1109 -50.27 8.46 1.34
C LYS A 1109 -49.51 8.66 2.66
N ALA A 1110 -48.17 8.69 2.60
CA ALA A 1110 -47.31 8.96 3.75
C ALA A 1110 -47.26 10.44 4.18
N ASN A 1111 -47.89 11.35 3.42
CA ASN A 1111 -48.00 12.79 3.67
C ASN A 1111 -46.67 13.45 4.11
N ARG A 1112 -45.61 13.24 3.32
CA ARG A 1112 -44.28 13.73 3.67
C ARG A 1112 -44.09 15.20 3.26
N PRO A 1113 -43.30 16.00 4.01
CA PRO A 1113 -43.00 17.39 3.65
C PRO A 1113 -42.27 17.52 2.31
N GLU A 1114 -41.43 16.54 1.96
CA GLU A 1114 -40.66 16.49 0.71
C GLU A 1114 -41.54 16.41 -0.55
N ASP A 1115 -42.77 15.89 -0.43
CA ASP A 1115 -43.70 15.76 -1.54
C ASP A 1115 -44.66 16.96 -1.70
N ALA A 1116 -44.39 18.08 -1.01
CA ALA A 1116 -45.23 19.29 -1.02
C ALA A 1116 -45.63 19.76 -2.43
N LEU A 1117 -44.70 19.71 -3.39
CA LEU A 1117 -44.94 20.09 -4.79
C LEU A 1117 -45.92 19.12 -5.47
N LEU A 1118 -45.80 17.81 -5.21
CA LEU A 1118 -46.65 16.77 -5.78
C LEU A 1118 -48.04 16.77 -5.14
N GLN A 1119 -48.15 17.06 -3.83
CA GLN A 1119 -49.42 17.27 -3.15
C GLN A 1119 -50.18 18.47 -3.74
N THR A 1120 -49.46 19.57 -4.00
CA THR A 1120 -50.01 20.74 -4.70
C THR A 1120 -50.49 20.33 -6.09
N ARG A 1121 -49.64 19.64 -6.86
CA ARG A 1121 -49.95 19.19 -8.23
C ARG A 1121 -51.16 18.24 -8.30
N LEU A 1122 -51.34 17.34 -7.34
CA LEU A 1122 -52.52 16.47 -7.23
C LEU A 1122 -53.82 17.27 -7.11
N LEU A 1123 -53.81 18.30 -6.25
CA LEU A 1123 -54.95 19.19 -6.05
C LEU A 1123 -55.18 20.06 -7.29
N GLU A 1124 -54.12 20.58 -7.90
CA GLU A 1124 -54.21 21.35 -9.16
C GLU A 1124 -54.84 20.52 -10.29
N ILE A 1125 -54.36 19.29 -10.50
CA ILE A 1125 -54.85 18.40 -11.56
C ILE A 1125 -56.36 18.13 -11.40
N ASN A 1126 -56.85 17.94 -10.17
CA ASN A 1126 -58.27 17.67 -9.93
C ASN A 1126 -59.14 18.95 -9.99
N LEU A 1127 -58.65 20.08 -9.46
CA LEU A 1127 -59.36 21.37 -9.48
C LEU A 1127 -59.46 21.96 -10.88
N LEU A 1128 -58.41 21.81 -11.71
CA LEU A 1128 -58.39 22.27 -13.10
C LEU A 1128 -58.93 21.24 -14.09
N GLY A 1129 -58.76 19.94 -13.81
CA GLY A 1129 -59.17 18.82 -14.66
C GLY A 1129 -60.67 18.50 -14.62
N GLY A 1130 -61.50 19.37 -14.04
CA GLY A 1130 -62.96 19.22 -14.04
C GLY A 1130 -63.53 18.27 -12.98
N SER A 1131 -62.73 17.85 -11.99
CA SER A 1131 -63.17 16.98 -10.87
C SER A 1131 -63.00 17.65 -9.50
N PRO A 1132 -63.59 18.85 -9.27
CA PRO A 1132 -63.42 19.60 -8.03
C PRO A 1132 -63.97 18.87 -6.81
N GLN A 1133 -64.94 17.96 -6.99
CA GLN A 1133 -65.48 17.11 -5.92
C GLN A 1133 -64.41 16.17 -5.32
N VAL A 1134 -63.46 15.69 -6.13
CA VAL A 1134 -62.37 14.82 -5.66
C VAL A 1134 -61.37 15.64 -4.85
N ALA A 1135 -61.05 16.85 -5.30
CA ALA A 1135 -60.20 17.77 -4.55
C ALA A 1135 -60.84 18.18 -3.21
N ASP A 1136 -62.16 18.45 -3.18
CA ASP A 1136 -62.90 18.72 -1.94
C ASP A 1136 -62.89 17.51 -0.98
N ALA A 1137 -63.02 16.29 -1.50
CA ALA A 1137 -62.90 15.07 -0.70
C ALA A 1137 -61.49 14.88 -0.09
N ILE A 1138 -60.43 15.23 -0.83
CA ILE A 1138 -59.04 15.16 -0.34
C ILE A 1138 -58.80 16.19 0.77
N LEU A 1139 -59.26 17.42 0.56
CA LEU A 1139 -59.10 18.53 1.50
C LEU A 1139 -59.95 18.33 2.77
N SER A 1140 -61.20 17.89 2.63
CA SER A 1140 -62.11 17.63 3.76
C SER A 1140 -61.62 16.50 4.67
N ASN A 1141 -61.01 15.46 4.10
CA ASN A 1141 -60.46 14.34 4.87
C ASN A 1141 -59.07 14.61 5.45
N ASN A 1142 -58.52 15.84 5.29
CA ASN A 1142 -57.17 16.22 5.74
C ASN A 1142 -56.08 15.22 5.32
N MET A 1143 -56.19 14.66 4.10
CA MET A 1143 -55.27 13.60 3.65
C MET A 1143 -53.82 14.08 3.51
N PHE A 1144 -53.62 15.38 3.26
CA PHE A 1144 -52.31 15.99 3.05
C PHE A 1144 -52.20 17.32 3.81
N SER A 1145 -50.98 17.70 4.24
CA SER A 1145 -50.75 18.90 5.06
C SER A 1145 -49.65 19.83 4.57
N HIS A 1146 -48.91 19.47 3.51
CA HIS A 1146 -47.70 20.17 3.08
C HIS A 1146 -47.81 20.88 1.72
N TYR A 1147 -49.00 20.93 1.11
CA TYR A 1147 -49.23 21.62 -0.17
C TYR A 1147 -49.23 23.15 -0.05
N ASP A 1148 -49.05 23.84 -1.18
CA ASP A 1148 -49.09 25.31 -1.30
C ASP A 1148 -50.52 25.82 -1.06
N ARG A 1149 -50.76 26.25 0.19
CA ARG A 1149 -52.06 26.74 0.65
C ARG A 1149 -52.57 27.96 -0.13
N PRO A 1150 -51.77 29.04 -0.34
CA PRO A 1150 -52.20 30.17 -1.18
C PRO A 1150 -52.63 29.76 -2.60
N ARG A 1151 -51.84 28.88 -3.24
CA ARG A 1151 -52.12 28.42 -4.61
C ARG A 1151 -53.40 27.58 -4.68
N VAL A 1152 -53.58 26.65 -3.74
CA VAL A 1152 -54.78 25.81 -3.66
C VAL A 1152 -56.01 26.65 -3.31
N ALA A 1153 -55.89 27.65 -2.42
CA ALA A 1153 -57.00 28.56 -2.07
C ALA A 1153 -57.56 29.29 -3.30
N GLN A 1154 -56.68 29.82 -4.16
CA GLN A 1154 -57.07 30.47 -5.42
C GLN A 1154 -57.78 29.53 -6.40
N LEU A 1155 -57.35 28.27 -6.45
CA LEU A 1155 -57.96 27.27 -7.33
C LEU A 1155 -59.30 26.77 -6.78
N CYS A 1156 -59.43 26.58 -5.46
CA CYS A 1156 -60.70 26.30 -4.81
C CYS A 1156 -61.72 27.43 -5.04
N GLU A 1157 -61.28 28.70 -4.95
CA GLU A 1157 -62.14 29.85 -5.25
C GLU A 1157 -62.63 29.83 -6.71
N LYS A 1158 -61.73 29.58 -7.67
CA LYS A 1158 -62.08 29.47 -9.10
C LYS A 1158 -63.01 28.31 -9.42
N SER A 1159 -62.89 27.21 -8.67
CA SER A 1159 -63.70 26.00 -8.87
C SER A 1159 -64.99 25.97 -8.03
N GLY A 1160 -65.35 27.08 -7.36
CA GLY A 1160 -66.60 27.24 -6.62
C GLY A 1160 -66.62 26.63 -5.20
N LEU A 1161 -65.48 26.18 -4.68
CA LEU A 1161 -65.31 25.62 -3.34
C LEU A 1161 -64.94 26.73 -2.33
N PHE A 1162 -65.85 27.69 -2.14
CA PHE A 1162 -65.60 28.89 -1.35
C PHE A 1162 -65.28 28.61 0.13
N GLN A 1163 -65.89 27.57 0.72
CA GLN A 1163 -65.57 27.15 2.09
C GLN A 1163 -64.10 26.72 2.22
N ARG A 1164 -63.60 25.88 1.31
CA ARG A 1164 -62.20 25.41 1.31
C ARG A 1164 -61.21 26.53 0.99
N ALA A 1165 -61.60 27.48 0.14
CA ALA A 1165 -60.81 28.68 -0.12
C ALA A 1165 -60.62 29.52 1.16
N LEU A 1166 -61.68 29.70 1.96
CA LEU A 1166 -61.60 30.40 3.26
C LEU A 1166 -60.73 29.69 4.29
N GLU A 1167 -60.73 28.35 4.33
CA GLU A 1167 -59.87 27.56 5.23
C GLU A 1167 -58.37 27.70 4.93
N HIS A 1168 -58.01 28.23 3.76
CA HIS A 1168 -56.63 28.32 3.29
C HIS A 1168 -56.11 29.75 3.06
N TYR A 1169 -57.01 30.73 2.90
CA TYR A 1169 -56.62 32.14 2.85
C TYR A 1169 -56.22 32.65 4.23
N THR A 1170 -55.09 33.36 4.29
CA THR A 1170 -54.58 34.01 5.51
C THR A 1170 -54.62 35.54 5.43
N ASP A 1171 -54.69 36.11 4.22
CA ASP A 1171 -54.82 37.55 4.01
C ASP A 1171 -56.27 38.00 4.25
N LEU A 1172 -56.43 39.04 5.06
CA LEU A 1172 -57.70 39.67 5.37
C LEU A 1172 -58.41 40.20 4.11
N ALA A 1173 -57.66 40.62 3.08
CA ALA A 1173 -58.24 41.08 1.83
C ALA A 1173 -58.94 39.93 1.06
N ASP A 1174 -58.30 38.76 0.99
CA ASP A 1174 -58.85 37.57 0.32
C ASP A 1174 -60.01 36.95 1.11
N LEU A 1175 -59.88 36.88 2.44
CA LEU A 1175 -60.96 36.40 3.30
C LEU A 1175 -62.24 37.24 3.13
N LYS A 1176 -62.13 38.57 3.12
CA LYS A 1176 -63.27 39.47 2.89
C LYS A 1176 -63.90 39.29 1.51
N ARG A 1177 -63.07 39.01 0.49
CA ARG A 1177 -63.51 38.80 -0.90
C ARG A 1177 -64.28 37.50 -1.07
N VAL A 1178 -63.92 36.45 -0.34
CA VAL A 1178 -64.56 35.13 -0.48
C VAL A 1178 -65.76 34.98 0.45
N VAL A 1179 -65.73 35.57 1.66
CA VAL A 1179 -66.78 35.39 2.68
C VAL A 1179 -68.15 35.96 2.27
N VAL A 1180 -68.19 36.89 1.30
CA VAL A 1180 -69.45 37.41 0.73
C VAL A 1180 -70.27 36.35 -0.02
N ASN A 1181 -69.66 35.21 -0.37
CA ASN A 1181 -70.35 34.07 -0.99
C ASN A 1181 -71.04 33.17 0.06
N THR A 1182 -71.71 33.76 1.05
CA THR A 1182 -72.37 33.06 2.17
C THR A 1182 -73.42 32.02 1.72
N HIS A 1183 -73.98 32.19 0.53
CA HIS A 1183 -74.93 31.24 -0.08
C HIS A 1183 -74.31 29.90 -0.49
N ALA A 1184 -72.99 29.82 -0.60
CA ALA A 1184 -72.24 28.65 -1.07
C ALA A 1184 -71.26 28.10 0.00
N ILE A 1185 -71.40 28.52 1.25
CA ILE A 1185 -70.58 28.11 2.40
C ILE A 1185 -71.51 27.51 3.45
N ASN A 1186 -71.09 26.43 4.13
CA ASN A 1186 -71.89 25.81 5.19
C ASN A 1186 -72.18 26.82 6.31
N HIS A 1187 -73.44 26.94 6.71
CA HIS A 1187 -73.90 27.88 7.73
C HIS A 1187 -73.23 27.66 9.10
N GLU A 1188 -72.85 26.41 9.44
CA GLU A 1188 -72.08 26.10 10.67
C GLU A 1188 -70.62 26.54 10.62
N PHE A 1189 -70.06 26.80 9.43
CA PHE A 1189 -68.68 27.26 9.27
C PHE A 1189 -68.58 28.80 9.33
N ILE A 1190 -69.68 29.51 9.04
CA ILE A 1190 -69.75 30.98 9.06
C ILE A 1190 -69.98 31.52 10.48
N VAL A 1191 -70.66 30.74 11.31
CA VAL A 1191 -70.95 31.02 12.74
C VAL A 1191 -69.76 30.61 13.59
#